data_AF-A0A9Q0PIA0-F1
#
_entry.id   AF-A0A9Q0PIA0-F1
#
_cell.length_a   1.000
_cell.length_b   1.000
_cell.length_c   1.000
_cell.angle_alpha   90.00
_cell.angle_beta   90.00
_cell.angle_gamma   90.00
#
_symmetry.space_group_name_H-M   'P 1'
#
loop_
_entity.id
_entity.type
_entity.pdbx_description
1 polymer ?
#
loop_
_entity_poly.entity_id
_entity_poly.type
_entity_poly.pdbx_seq_one_letter_code
_entity_poly.pdbx_strand_id
1 'polypeptide(L)'
;MSFKLLFFSFLVLTQPLLLVSKYTEDHNTDRESLVSFKNALKNPTVLSSWNITSHHCTWAGVSCHLGRVVSLILSTRDLRGRLHPSLFSLSSLTILDLSYNLIAGEIPRQISSLKRLEHLSLGGNLLSGELPGELGELTQLQTLQLGPNSFTGKIPPDFGKLSRLNTLDLSSNGLSGLVPSQLGELKGLLFLDLGNNLLSGSPVNLFKLESLSSLDISNNSFSGPIPPEIGSLKNLSDLYIGINLFSGPLPPQIGDLSKLENFFAPSCSITGPFPGEISNLKALSKLDLSYNPLKCSIPKSIGAMESLSILNLVYSELNGSIPAELGNCKNLKTLMLSFNSLSGVLPEELSMLPMLTFSADKNQLSGPLPHWLGKWNQVESLLLSNNRFSGKIPPGIGNCSALRVISLSSNLLSGEIPREVCQAVDLMEIDLDVNFLTGGIEDVFLECTNLSQLVLMNNQINGSIPEYLAELPLTVLDLDSNNFSGTIPLSLWNSMTLMEFSAANNFLEGSLPVEIGNAVQLERLVLSNNQLRGTIPKDIGNLTALSVLNLNSNLLEGTIPEELGHSAALTTLDLGNNQLSGSIPEKIADLVQLHCLVLSHNKLSGPIPSEPSLYFREVSIPDSSFFQHLGVFDLSHNMLSGTIPEEMGNLMVVVDLLLNNNKLSGEIPGSLSRLKNLTTLDLSGNMLTGSIPPELGDSSKLQGLYLGNNQLAGTIPGRLGVLGNLVKLNLTGNQLCGPVPRSFGDLKELTHLDLSYNELDGELPSSLSRMLNLVGLYVQKNRLSGPVDELSSISNAWKIETMNLSNNFFDGDLPRSFGNLSYLTYLDLHGNKLTGGIPLEFGNLVQLEYLDVSRNKISGQIPEKICSLVNLFYLNLAENSFEGPVPRSGVCLNLSKISLAGNKDLCGRITGLDCRIKSFDKSNFLNAWGLAGIAVGCMIVTLSIAFVLRKWILKDSRQGDPEEIEERKLNSFLDQNLYFLSSSSSSRSKEPLKVEGGNLVGWVFQKIKKDQAADVLDPTALSADSKQMMLQVLQIAAVCLSDNPAKRPTMLKVLKFLKGIKDE
;
A
#
# COMPACT_ATOMS: atom_id res chain seq x y z
N MET A 1 100.47 32.02 24.84
CA MET A 1 100.94 33.40 25.13
C MET A 1 100.21 33.89 26.37
N SER A 2 100.91 34.08 27.50
CA SER A 2 100.58 34.94 28.66
C SER A 2 99.16 34.96 29.26
N PHE A 3 98.93 34.32 30.42
CA PHE A 3 98.60 34.98 31.70
C PHE A 3 98.32 33.95 32.82
N LYS A 4 98.93 34.27 33.98
CA LYS A 4 98.87 33.76 35.36
C LYS A 4 98.09 32.48 35.76
N LEU A 5 98.92 31.59 36.35
CA LEU A 5 98.74 30.72 37.54
C LEU A 5 98.13 29.30 37.41
N LEU A 6 99.05 28.38 37.05
CA LEU A 6 99.41 27.05 37.62
C LEU A 6 98.35 26.30 38.48
N PHE A 7 97.84 25.16 38.00
CA PHE A 7 98.33 23.77 38.16
C PHE A 7 98.13 23.15 39.57
N PHE A 8 97.22 22.17 39.70
CA PHE A 8 97.53 20.74 39.99
C PHE A 8 96.27 19.86 40.05
N SER A 9 96.44 18.60 39.67
CA SER A 9 95.49 17.47 39.69
C SER A 9 95.19 16.93 41.09
N PHE A 10 93.97 16.41 41.34
CA PHE A 10 93.73 15.02 41.84
C PHE A 10 92.22 14.68 41.93
N LEU A 11 91.96 13.37 41.88
CA LEU A 11 90.68 12.66 41.96
C LEU A 11 90.12 12.62 43.41
N VAL A 12 88.81 12.36 43.52
CA VAL A 12 88.04 11.70 44.62
C VAL A 12 86.87 12.53 45.19
N LEU A 13 85.70 11.89 45.04
CA LEU A 13 84.43 11.92 45.78
C LEU A 13 84.32 12.80 47.04
N THR A 14 83.17 13.49 47.19
CA THR A 14 82.10 13.22 48.20
C THR A 14 81.00 14.30 48.13
N GLN A 15 79.73 13.90 47.94
CA GLN A 15 78.56 14.55 48.57
C GLN A 15 78.51 14.16 50.06
N PRO A 16 77.62 14.67 50.95
CA PRO A 16 76.71 15.84 50.96
C PRO A 16 76.97 16.72 52.25
N LEU A 17 76.35 17.87 52.55
CA LEU A 17 74.97 18.09 53.02
C LEU A 17 74.69 19.61 53.20
N LEU A 18 73.45 19.94 52.88
CA LEU A 18 72.55 20.93 53.51
C LEU A 18 73.00 22.39 53.67
N LEU A 19 72.37 23.23 52.85
CA LEU A 19 71.77 24.48 53.32
C LEU A 19 70.30 24.51 52.90
N VAL A 20 69.44 24.60 53.90
CA VAL A 20 68.03 24.94 53.76
C VAL A 20 67.94 26.33 53.13
N SER A 21 67.30 26.43 51.96
CA SER A 21 66.86 27.71 51.40
C SER A 21 65.33 27.80 51.44
N LYS A 22 64.88 28.88 52.08
CA LYS A 22 63.52 29.44 52.11
C LYS A 22 62.62 29.07 50.92
N TYR A 23 61.41 28.65 51.26
CA TYR A 23 60.22 28.67 50.40
C TYR A 23 60.05 30.05 49.76
N THR A 24 60.25 30.13 48.45
CA THR A 24 59.64 31.14 47.58
C THR A 24 58.43 30.50 46.92
N GLU A 25 57.26 31.15 47.01
CA GLU A 25 56.06 30.75 46.26
C GLU A 25 56.38 30.66 44.76
N ASP A 26 56.39 29.44 44.24
CA ASP A 26 56.55 29.20 42.80
C ASP A 26 55.19 29.48 42.13
N HIS A 27 55.04 30.69 41.58
CA HIS A 27 53.91 31.09 40.74
C HIS A 27 53.99 30.37 39.38
N ASN A 28 53.53 29.12 39.35
CA ASN A 28 53.44 28.36 38.11
C ASN A 28 52.14 28.72 37.36
N THR A 29 52.27 29.47 36.26
CA THR A 29 51.14 29.94 35.43
C THR A 29 50.32 28.81 34.81
N ASP A 30 50.91 27.62 34.58
CA ASP A 30 50.16 26.46 34.08
C ASP A 30 49.19 25.92 35.14
N ARG A 31 49.61 25.91 36.42
CA ARG A 31 48.73 25.51 37.54
C ARG A 31 47.52 26.44 37.65
N GLU A 32 47.74 27.75 37.60
CA GLU A 32 46.66 28.74 37.65
C GLU A 32 45.67 28.57 36.48
N SER A 33 46.20 28.30 35.29
CA SER A 33 45.41 28.05 34.07
C SER A 33 44.51 26.82 34.20
N LEU A 34 45.04 25.72 34.74
CA LEU A 34 44.29 24.48 35.00
C LEU A 34 43.23 24.65 36.10
N VAL A 35 43.54 25.36 37.19
CA VAL A 35 42.55 25.67 38.25
C VAL A 35 41.43 26.55 37.70
N SER A 36 41.78 27.56 36.88
CA SER A 36 40.80 28.42 36.22
C SER A 36 39.87 27.61 35.30
N PHE A 37 40.41 26.65 34.54
CA PHE A 37 39.60 25.75 33.72
C PHE A 37 38.67 24.89 34.57
N LYS A 38 39.17 24.24 35.63
CA LYS A 38 38.35 23.44 36.56
C LYS A 38 37.19 24.27 37.11
N ASN A 39 37.45 25.48 37.59
CA ASN A 39 36.43 26.34 38.18
C ASN A 39 35.40 26.85 37.16
N ALA A 40 35.74 26.87 35.87
CA ALA A 40 34.82 27.24 34.79
C ALA A 40 33.89 26.09 34.35
N LEU A 41 34.18 24.85 34.75
CA LEU A 41 33.30 23.70 34.48
C LEU A 41 32.01 23.80 35.28
N LYS A 42 30.92 23.25 34.74
CA LYS A 42 29.63 23.13 35.46
C LYS A 42 29.69 22.07 36.56
N ASN A 43 30.61 21.11 36.48
CA ASN A 43 30.80 20.03 37.44
C ASN A 43 32.29 19.87 37.85
N PRO A 44 32.88 20.88 38.53
CA PRO A 44 34.29 20.89 38.88
C PRO A 44 34.72 19.72 39.79
N THR A 45 33.78 19.08 40.48
CA THR A 45 34.00 17.94 41.38
C THR A 45 34.53 16.70 40.66
N VAL A 46 34.27 16.56 39.36
CA VAL A 46 34.83 15.48 38.52
C VAL A 46 36.36 15.49 38.52
N LEU A 47 36.98 16.67 38.65
CA LEU A 47 38.42 16.86 38.74
C LEU A 47 38.86 17.02 40.21
N SER A 48 38.38 16.17 41.10
CA SER A 48 38.66 16.25 42.54
C SER A 48 40.15 16.18 42.89
N SER A 49 40.95 15.46 42.08
CA SER A 49 42.41 15.34 42.25
C SER A 49 43.19 16.63 41.97
N TRP A 50 42.56 17.61 41.29
CA TRP A 50 43.17 18.90 40.99
C TRP A 50 43.03 19.83 42.19
N ASN A 51 43.96 19.73 43.14
CA ASN A 51 43.96 20.49 44.39
C ASN A 51 45.26 21.28 44.53
N ILE A 52 45.17 22.51 45.06
CA ILE A 52 46.30 23.40 45.32
C ILE A 52 47.31 22.82 46.32
N THR A 53 46.92 21.79 47.08
CA THR A 53 47.79 21.13 48.06
C THR A 53 48.77 20.12 47.43
N SER A 54 48.56 19.72 46.17
CA SER A 54 49.44 18.82 45.42
C SER A 54 50.03 19.54 44.20
N HIS A 55 51.20 19.09 43.75
CA HIS A 55 51.85 19.64 42.56
C HIS A 55 51.01 19.32 41.31
N HIS A 56 50.75 20.30 40.43
CA HIS A 56 49.81 20.11 39.29
C HIS A 56 50.21 19.00 38.32
N CYS A 57 51.50 18.70 38.23
CA CYS A 57 52.02 17.59 37.45
C CYS A 57 51.68 16.19 38.00
N THR A 58 51.05 16.08 39.17
CA THR A 58 50.54 14.81 39.71
C THR A 58 49.01 14.70 39.60
N TRP A 59 48.35 15.70 39.00
CA TRP A 59 46.91 15.71 38.84
C TRP A 59 46.46 14.70 37.78
N ALA A 60 45.30 14.08 37.99
CA ALA A 60 44.77 13.10 37.04
C ALA A 60 44.59 13.74 35.66
N GLY A 61 45.14 13.09 34.63
CA GLY A 61 45.09 13.56 33.25
C GLY A 61 46.13 14.62 32.87
N VAL A 62 46.99 15.07 33.79
CA VAL A 62 48.02 16.09 33.52
C VAL A 62 49.40 15.44 33.48
N SER A 63 50.17 15.68 32.41
CA SER A 63 51.59 15.31 32.33
C SER A 63 52.45 16.54 32.07
N CYS A 64 53.61 16.60 32.71
CA CYS A 64 54.54 17.72 32.61
C CYS A 64 55.93 17.31 32.12
N HIS A 65 56.61 18.25 31.47
CA HIS A 65 58.04 18.20 31.20
C HIS A 65 58.70 19.45 31.79
N LEU A 66 59.73 19.27 32.64
CA LEU A 66 60.42 20.36 33.35
C LEU A 66 59.45 21.33 34.06
N GLY A 67 58.39 20.80 34.68
CA GLY A 67 57.39 21.57 35.43
C GLY A 67 56.33 22.29 34.58
N ARG A 68 56.42 22.22 33.24
CA ARG A 68 55.42 22.76 32.30
C ARG A 68 54.48 21.66 31.80
N VAL A 69 53.19 21.97 31.65
CA VAL A 69 52.19 21.01 31.17
C VAL A 69 52.40 20.77 29.67
N VAL A 70 52.61 19.50 29.30
CA VAL A 70 52.81 19.07 27.91
C VAL A 70 51.68 18.19 27.41
N SER A 71 50.94 17.51 28.28
CA SER A 71 49.78 16.71 27.88
C SER A 71 48.65 16.85 28.88
N LEU A 72 47.44 17.02 28.35
CA LEU A 72 46.18 17.05 29.09
C LEU A 72 45.19 16.07 28.44
N ILE A 73 44.94 14.95 29.12
CA ILE A 73 44.06 13.87 28.66
C ILE A 73 42.95 13.65 29.70
N LEU A 74 41.74 14.08 29.36
CA LEU A 74 40.55 14.00 30.21
C LEU A 74 39.34 13.40 29.47
N SER A 75 39.58 12.45 28.58
CA SER A 75 38.53 11.76 27.84
C SER A 75 37.63 10.91 28.75
N THR A 76 36.34 10.78 28.41
CA THR A 76 35.35 9.94 29.13
C THR A 76 35.16 10.29 30.61
N ARG A 77 35.18 11.58 30.97
CA ARG A 77 35.09 12.05 32.36
C ARG A 77 33.74 12.69 32.73
N ASP A 78 32.77 12.73 31.82
CA ASP A 78 31.50 13.47 31.99
C ASP A 78 31.72 14.97 32.26
N LEU A 79 32.78 15.59 31.72
CA LEU A 79 33.04 17.04 31.89
C LEU A 79 31.93 17.85 31.24
N ARG A 80 31.35 18.81 31.97
CA ARG A 80 30.28 19.71 31.51
C ARG A 80 30.73 21.15 31.56
N GLY A 81 30.29 21.96 30.60
CA GLY A 81 30.60 23.38 30.57
C GLY A 81 30.99 23.83 29.17
N ARG A 82 31.92 24.79 29.08
CA ARG A 82 32.47 25.28 27.83
C ARG A 82 33.99 25.11 27.81
N LEU A 83 34.58 25.11 26.63
CA LEU A 83 36.03 25.15 26.47
C LEU A 83 36.55 26.53 26.88
N HIS A 84 37.11 26.65 28.08
CA HIS A 84 37.47 27.95 28.66
C HIS A 84 38.83 28.47 28.14
N PRO A 85 38.98 29.77 27.80
CA PRO A 85 40.22 30.30 27.23
C PRO A 85 41.49 30.13 28.07
N SER A 86 41.36 29.92 29.38
CA SER A 86 42.51 29.67 30.27
C SER A 86 43.33 28.43 29.87
N LEU A 87 42.71 27.42 29.25
CA LEU A 87 43.45 26.25 28.73
C LEU A 87 44.47 26.62 27.66
N PHE A 88 44.22 27.67 26.88
CA PHE A 88 45.10 28.07 25.79
C PHE A 88 46.32 28.88 26.25
N SER A 89 46.45 29.14 27.56
CA SER A 89 47.66 29.70 28.18
C SER A 89 48.75 28.65 28.43
N LEU A 90 48.44 27.35 28.28
CA LEU A 90 49.37 26.22 28.43
C LEU A 90 50.30 26.10 27.20
N SER A 91 51.21 27.06 27.02
CA SER A 91 52.01 27.21 25.78
C SER A 91 52.97 26.06 25.45
N SER A 92 53.19 25.12 26.38
CA SER A 92 54.02 23.93 26.18
C SER A 92 53.22 22.68 25.78
N LEU A 93 51.89 22.78 25.67
CA LEU A 93 51.00 21.66 25.41
C LEU A 93 51.24 21.08 24.00
N THR A 94 51.47 19.77 23.94
CA THR A 94 51.58 18.97 22.71
C THR A 94 50.38 18.05 22.51
N ILE A 95 49.70 17.64 23.59
CA ILE A 95 48.50 16.79 23.53
C ILE A 95 47.35 17.43 24.33
N LEU A 96 46.21 17.62 23.68
CA LEU A 96 44.95 18.01 24.32
C LEU A 96 43.85 17.03 23.88
N ASP A 97 43.40 16.18 24.79
CA ASP A 97 42.29 15.25 24.58
C ASP A 97 41.20 15.50 25.63
N LEU A 98 40.06 16.03 25.17
CA LEU A 98 38.84 16.23 25.96
C LEU A 98 37.65 15.45 25.36
N SER A 99 37.92 14.41 24.57
CA SER A 99 36.90 13.66 23.84
C SER A 99 35.91 12.90 24.74
N TYR A 100 34.74 12.56 24.21
CA TYR A 100 33.69 11.81 24.90
C TYR A 100 33.31 12.42 26.26
N ASN A 101 32.95 13.70 26.24
CA ASN A 101 32.47 14.47 27.39
C ASN A 101 31.18 15.22 27.00
N LEU A 102 30.72 16.17 27.83
CA LEU A 102 29.53 16.99 27.58
C LEU A 102 29.91 18.49 27.50
N ILE A 103 31.06 18.80 26.91
CA ILE A 103 31.52 20.17 26.71
C ILE A 103 30.73 20.78 25.56
N ALA A 104 30.17 21.97 25.77
CA ALA A 104 29.31 22.67 24.82
C ALA A 104 29.85 24.04 24.43
N GLY A 105 29.30 24.62 23.37
CA GLY A 105 29.68 25.94 22.86
C GLY A 105 30.81 25.91 21.83
N GLU A 106 31.32 27.08 21.47
CA GLU A 106 32.29 27.24 20.37
C GLU A 106 33.73 26.90 20.79
N ILE A 107 34.57 26.53 19.81
CA ILE A 107 36.02 26.48 20.00
C ILE A 107 36.55 27.93 20.00
N PRO A 108 37.13 28.43 21.10
CA PRO A 108 37.63 29.80 21.12
C PRO A 108 38.86 29.97 20.22
N ARG A 109 38.91 31.09 19.48
CA ARG A 109 39.99 31.41 18.53
C ARG A 109 41.38 31.44 19.17
N GLN A 110 41.46 31.67 20.48
CA GLN A 110 42.70 31.65 21.27
C GLN A 110 43.40 30.29 21.26
N ILE A 111 42.73 29.21 20.82
CA ILE A 111 43.35 27.89 20.63
C ILE A 111 44.61 27.95 19.75
N SER A 112 44.70 28.91 18.83
CA SER A 112 45.88 29.15 18.00
C SER A 112 47.14 29.53 18.79
N SER A 113 47.02 29.86 20.07
CA SER A 113 48.16 30.14 20.97
C SER A 113 48.97 28.88 21.29
N LEU A 114 48.39 27.69 21.15
CA LEU A 114 49.03 26.41 21.44
C LEU A 114 49.95 25.94 20.30
N LYS A 115 50.94 26.75 19.92
CA LYS A 115 51.80 26.53 18.73
C LYS A 115 52.61 25.22 18.72
N ARG A 116 52.68 24.50 19.84
CA ARG A 116 53.35 23.19 19.98
C ARG A 116 52.40 22.00 19.92
N LEU A 117 51.10 22.22 19.73
CA LEU A 117 50.11 21.16 19.75
C LEU A 117 50.30 20.21 18.57
N GLU A 118 50.42 18.92 18.87
CA GLU A 118 50.58 17.83 17.91
C GLU A 118 49.30 16.98 17.82
N HIS A 119 48.58 16.85 18.93
CA HIS A 119 47.33 16.08 19.00
C HIS A 119 46.22 16.91 19.65
N LEU A 120 45.12 17.11 18.92
CA LEU A 120 43.90 17.74 19.41
C LEU A 120 42.71 16.80 19.19
N SER A 121 42.10 16.35 20.27
CA SER A 121 40.87 15.54 20.23
C SER A 121 39.78 16.17 21.09
N LEU A 122 38.68 16.56 20.43
CA LEU A 122 37.49 17.16 21.02
C LEU A 122 36.20 16.42 20.60
N GLY A 123 36.31 15.31 19.87
CA GLY A 123 35.18 14.50 19.40
C GLY A 123 34.30 13.94 20.51
N GLY A 124 33.04 13.62 20.23
CA GLY A 124 32.11 13.09 21.22
C GLY A 124 31.71 14.11 22.29
N ASN A 125 31.46 15.36 21.89
CA ASN A 125 31.04 16.45 22.77
C ASN A 125 29.77 17.14 22.23
N LEU A 126 29.40 18.27 22.82
CA LEU A 126 28.27 19.13 22.43
C LEU A 126 28.76 20.46 21.84
N LEU A 127 29.98 20.51 21.31
CA LEU A 127 30.57 21.73 20.76
C LEU A 127 29.80 22.17 19.51
N SER A 128 29.64 23.48 19.32
CA SER A 128 28.80 24.06 18.28
C SER A 128 29.42 25.31 17.65
N GLY A 129 28.75 25.89 16.66
CA GLY A 129 29.24 27.07 15.93
C GLY A 129 30.17 26.69 14.77
N GLU A 130 30.79 27.68 14.15
CA GLU A 130 31.70 27.46 13.01
C GLU A 130 33.09 27.02 13.47
N LEU A 131 33.76 26.22 12.64
CA LEU A 131 35.16 25.87 12.86
C LEU A 131 36.05 27.12 12.68
N PRO A 132 36.85 27.53 13.68
CA PRO A 132 37.70 28.71 13.54
C PRO A 132 38.88 28.44 12.59
N GLY A 133 39.10 29.35 11.63
CA GLY A 133 40.24 29.26 10.70
C GLY A 133 41.60 29.33 11.42
N GLU A 134 41.64 29.91 12.62
CA GLU A 134 42.82 30.01 13.48
C GLU A 134 43.39 28.64 13.91
N LEU A 135 42.59 27.56 13.86
CA LEU A 135 43.10 26.18 14.02
C LEU A 135 44.16 25.84 12.96
N GLY A 136 44.07 26.41 11.76
CA GLY A 136 45.05 26.24 10.69
C GLY A 136 46.44 26.82 11.01
N GLU A 137 46.59 27.63 12.07
CA GLU A 137 47.88 28.14 12.50
C GLU A 137 48.68 27.15 13.37
N LEU A 138 48.07 26.03 13.78
CA LEU A 138 48.69 25.01 14.62
C LEU A 138 49.50 24.01 13.77
N THR A 139 50.51 24.52 13.06
CA THR A 139 51.28 23.79 12.03
C THR A 139 52.06 22.56 12.52
N GLN A 140 52.11 22.32 13.84
CA GLN A 140 52.70 21.11 14.42
C GLN A 140 51.69 19.95 14.54
N LEU A 141 50.39 20.19 14.31
CA LEU A 141 49.33 19.18 14.42
C LEU A 141 49.58 18.01 13.48
N GLN A 142 49.49 16.82 14.05
CA GLN A 142 49.51 15.51 13.41
C GLN A 142 48.14 14.83 13.47
N THR A 143 47.35 15.12 14.51
CA THR A 143 46.00 14.58 14.68
C THR A 143 45.04 15.68 15.07
N LEU A 144 43.95 15.82 14.32
CA LEU A 144 42.83 16.70 14.61
C LEU A 144 41.53 15.91 14.53
N GLN A 145 40.90 15.66 15.68
CA GLN A 145 39.65 14.90 15.78
C GLN A 145 38.56 15.76 16.44
N LEU A 146 37.54 16.12 15.66
CA LEU A 146 36.45 16.98 16.07
C LEU A 146 35.07 16.32 15.92
N GLY A 147 34.95 15.13 15.31
CA GLY A 147 33.69 14.37 15.20
C GLY A 147 33.51 13.35 16.34
N PRO A 148 32.26 13.02 16.76
CA PRO A 148 30.98 13.71 16.52
C PRO A 148 30.81 14.97 17.41
N ASN A 149 30.19 16.04 16.88
CA ASN A 149 29.84 17.29 17.58
C ASN A 149 28.65 17.99 16.85
N SER A 150 28.37 19.26 17.16
CA SER A 150 27.32 20.08 16.54
C SER A 150 27.89 21.28 15.76
N PHE A 151 29.09 21.16 15.16
CA PHE A 151 29.69 22.23 14.37
C PHE A 151 28.90 22.50 13.08
N THR A 152 28.84 23.75 12.66
CA THR A 152 28.14 24.20 11.45
C THR A 152 29.08 25.06 10.57
N GLY A 153 28.56 25.62 9.47
CA GLY A 153 29.36 26.46 8.57
C GLY A 153 30.20 25.63 7.59
N LYS A 154 31.30 26.20 7.10
CA LYS A 154 32.18 25.59 6.10
C LYS A 154 33.46 25.07 6.72
N ILE A 155 34.11 24.10 6.09
CA ILE A 155 35.48 23.71 6.43
C ILE A 155 36.43 24.89 6.09
N PRO A 156 37.25 25.40 7.04
CA PRO A 156 38.14 26.51 6.77
C PRO A 156 39.26 26.14 5.78
N PRO A 157 39.53 26.95 4.74
CA PRO A 157 40.65 26.72 3.82
C PRO A 157 42.02 26.69 4.51
N ASP A 158 42.16 27.39 5.64
CA ASP A 158 43.39 27.43 6.45
C ASP A 158 43.82 26.07 6.98
N PHE A 159 42.93 25.06 7.01
CA PHE A 159 43.32 23.69 7.39
C PHE A 159 44.34 23.09 6.42
N GLY A 160 44.43 23.58 5.17
CA GLY A 160 45.49 23.20 4.23
C GLY A 160 46.90 23.59 4.67
N LYS A 161 47.06 24.49 5.66
CA LYS A 161 48.36 24.86 6.22
C LYS A 161 48.94 23.81 7.18
N LEU A 162 48.14 22.84 7.63
CA LEU A 162 48.52 21.82 8.60
C LEU A 162 49.37 20.70 7.97
N SER A 163 50.52 21.07 7.39
CA SER A 163 51.37 20.18 6.58
C SER A 163 51.90 18.90 7.26
N ARG A 164 51.77 18.78 8.58
CA ARG A 164 52.15 17.58 9.37
C ARG A 164 50.98 16.67 9.71
N LEU A 165 49.77 17.01 9.29
CA LEU A 165 48.55 16.30 9.64
C LEU A 165 48.52 14.92 8.99
N ASN A 166 48.34 13.90 9.82
CA ASN A 166 48.18 12.49 9.43
C ASN A 166 46.72 12.03 9.57
N THR A 167 45.98 12.59 10.53
CA THR A 167 44.59 12.24 10.83
C THR A 167 43.74 13.50 10.91
N LEU A 168 42.69 13.57 10.10
CA LEU A 168 41.66 14.60 10.15
C LEU A 168 40.28 13.94 10.23
N ASP A 169 39.58 14.15 11.34
CA ASP A 169 38.22 13.68 11.55
C ASP A 169 37.31 14.89 11.87
N LEU A 170 36.39 15.17 10.95
CA LEU A 170 35.34 16.18 11.06
C LEU A 170 33.94 15.56 10.95
N SER A 171 33.85 14.23 11.13
CA SER A 171 32.64 13.45 10.91
C SER A 171 31.50 13.85 11.83
N SER A 172 30.27 13.50 11.47
CA SER A 172 29.09 13.60 12.32
C SER A 172 28.91 14.99 12.93
N ASN A 173 28.78 15.99 12.03
CA ASN A 173 28.56 17.40 12.33
C ASN A 173 27.53 17.97 11.32
N GLY A 174 27.28 19.28 11.38
CA GLY A 174 26.46 20.03 10.43
C GLY A 174 27.27 20.86 9.43
N LEU A 175 28.49 20.42 9.07
CA LEU A 175 29.35 21.16 8.14
C LEU A 175 28.77 21.13 6.73
N SER A 176 28.84 22.25 6.01
CA SER A 176 28.16 22.47 4.73
C SER A 176 29.07 23.15 3.71
N GLY A 177 28.60 23.23 2.46
CA GLY A 177 29.34 23.87 1.36
C GLY A 177 30.33 22.91 0.69
N LEU A 178 31.32 23.48 -0.01
CA LEU A 178 32.32 22.71 -0.77
C LEU A 178 33.52 22.36 0.13
N VAL A 179 34.14 21.21 -0.13
CA VAL A 179 35.45 20.88 0.42
C VAL A 179 36.50 21.84 -0.18
N PRO A 180 37.23 22.64 0.63
CA PRO A 180 38.23 23.57 0.11
C PRO A 180 39.35 22.84 -0.64
N SER A 181 39.79 23.39 -1.78
CA SER A 181 40.85 22.77 -2.59
C SER A 181 42.18 22.65 -1.85
N GLN A 182 42.42 23.53 -0.88
CA GLN A 182 43.61 23.55 -0.02
C GLN A 182 43.76 22.28 0.82
N LEU A 183 42.67 21.57 1.15
CA LEU A 183 42.78 20.27 1.84
C LEU A 183 43.54 19.25 0.99
N GLY A 184 43.49 19.36 -0.34
CA GLY A 184 44.26 18.51 -1.27
C GLY A 184 45.77 18.74 -1.22
N GLU A 185 46.26 19.73 -0.47
CA GLU A 185 47.70 20.01 -0.29
C GLU A 185 48.31 19.21 0.87
N LEU A 186 47.49 18.55 1.70
CA LEU A 186 47.90 17.78 2.88
C LEU A 186 48.48 16.40 2.50
N LYS A 187 49.58 16.38 1.75
CA LYS A 187 50.17 15.15 1.18
C LYS A 187 50.58 14.07 2.19
N GLY A 188 50.69 14.42 3.47
CA GLY A 188 50.99 13.47 4.56
C GLY A 188 49.75 12.78 5.16
N LEU A 189 48.54 13.17 4.75
CA LEU A 189 47.30 12.69 5.36
C LEU A 189 47.09 11.20 5.07
N LEU A 190 46.84 10.42 6.13
CA LEU A 190 46.62 8.97 6.09
C LEU A 190 45.15 8.61 6.32
N PHE A 191 44.47 9.36 7.19
CA PHE A 191 43.06 9.16 7.54
C PHE A 191 42.30 10.46 7.39
N LEU A 192 41.24 10.43 6.59
CA LEU A 192 40.32 11.55 6.39
C LEU A 192 38.87 11.07 6.55
N ASP A 193 38.19 11.59 7.56
CA ASP A 193 36.77 11.34 7.78
C ASP A 193 35.99 12.66 7.78
N LEU A 194 35.10 12.79 6.79
CA LEU A 194 34.15 13.88 6.60
C LEU A 194 32.71 13.35 6.59
N GLY A 195 32.49 12.08 6.96
CA GLY A 195 31.22 11.41 6.87
C GLY A 195 30.14 12.06 7.74
N ASN A 196 28.87 11.86 7.40
CA ASN A 196 27.72 12.38 8.16
C ASN A 196 27.77 13.92 8.34
N ASN A 197 27.76 14.64 7.21
CA ASN A 197 27.74 16.10 7.15
C ASN A 197 26.79 16.57 6.01
N LEU A 198 26.79 17.86 5.70
CA LEU A 198 26.02 18.50 4.62
C LEU A 198 26.93 19.03 3.49
N LEU A 199 28.10 18.41 3.29
CA LEU A 199 29.08 18.81 2.27
C LEU A 199 28.57 18.48 0.87
N SER A 200 28.94 19.29 -0.12
CA SER A 200 28.41 19.21 -1.47
C SER A 200 29.48 19.40 -2.55
N GLY A 201 29.08 19.24 -3.81
CA GLY A 201 29.96 19.39 -4.97
C GLY A 201 30.79 18.14 -5.27
N SER A 202 31.91 18.32 -5.96
CA SER A 202 32.81 17.22 -6.34
C SER A 202 34.02 17.15 -5.40
N PRO A 203 34.37 15.97 -4.85
CA PRO A 203 35.52 15.79 -3.97
C PRO A 203 36.85 15.60 -4.71
N VAL A 204 36.95 15.96 -6.00
CA VAL A 204 38.13 15.70 -6.86
C VAL A 204 39.47 16.13 -6.24
N ASN A 205 39.49 17.17 -5.41
CA ASN A 205 40.71 17.63 -4.75
C ASN A 205 41.22 16.66 -3.67
N LEU A 206 40.33 15.87 -3.05
CA LEU A 206 40.70 14.86 -2.06
C LEU A 206 41.41 13.66 -2.70
N PHE A 207 41.12 13.37 -3.97
CA PHE A 207 41.76 12.26 -4.70
C PHE A 207 43.21 12.55 -5.11
N LYS A 208 43.75 13.73 -4.76
CA LYS A 208 45.18 14.07 -4.92
C LYS A 208 46.03 13.63 -3.71
N LEU A 209 45.40 13.14 -2.64
CA LEU A 209 46.06 12.79 -1.38
C LEU A 209 46.60 11.35 -1.43
N GLU A 210 47.67 11.13 -2.20
CA GLU A 210 48.22 9.80 -2.51
C GLU A 210 48.62 8.95 -1.29
N SER A 211 48.87 9.58 -0.14
CA SER A 211 49.22 8.90 1.12
C SER A 211 48.01 8.28 1.84
N LEU A 212 46.78 8.65 1.49
CA LEU A 212 45.56 8.20 2.18
C LEU A 212 45.49 6.67 2.22
N SER A 213 45.22 6.18 3.41
CA SER A 213 44.88 4.78 3.69
C SER A 213 43.38 4.60 3.89
N SER A 214 42.69 5.59 4.46
CA SER A 214 41.25 5.53 4.67
C SER A 214 40.61 6.89 4.35
N LEU A 215 39.52 6.82 3.58
CA LEU A 215 38.71 7.97 3.18
C LEU A 215 37.23 7.67 3.44
N ASP A 216 36.62 8.43 4.34
CA ASP A 216 35.17 8.45 4.55
C ASP A 216 34.61 9.83 4.20
N ILE A 217 33.74 9.86 3.20
CA ILE A 217 32.94 11.02 2.78
C ILE A 217 31.46 10.64 2.67
N SER A 218 31.05 9.55 3.33
CA SER A 218 29.71 9.00 3.28
C SER A 218 28.67 9.92 3.92
N ASN A 219 27.39 9.73 3.61
CA ASN A 219 26.27 10.48 4.17
C ASN A 219 26.47 12.01 4.09
N ASN A 220 26.54 12.51 2.86
CA ASN A 220 26.72 13.91 2.50
C ASN A 220 25.86 14.24 1.25
N SER A 221 26.10 15.38 0.61
CA SER A 221 25.47 15.83 -0.63
C SER A 221 26.47 15.94 -1.80
N PHE A 222 27.55 15.13 -1.80
CA PHE A 222 28.49 15.09 -2.92
C PHE A 222 27.78 14.57 -4.18
N SER A 223 28.05 15.19 -5.33
CA SER A 223 27.29 14.94 -6.56
C SER A 223 28.17 14.89 -7.81
N GLY A 224 27.58 14.40 -8.90
CA GLY A 224 28.27 14.21 -10.19
C GLY A 224 29.01 12.87 -10.26
N PRO A 225 29.75 12.63 -11.36
CA PRO A 225 30.48 11.38 -11.52
C PRO A 225 31.65 11.25 -10.57
N ILE A 226 31.95 10.00 -10.17
CA ILE A 226 33.20 9.68 -9.49
C ILE A 226 34.34 9.91 -10.50
N PRO A 227 35.22 10.88 -10.26
CA PRO A 227 36.24 11.28 -11.22
C PRO A 227 37.37 10.24 -11.32
N PRO A 228 38.00 10.05 -12.50
CA PRO A 228 39.10 9.09 -12.71
C PRO A 228 40.30 9.25 -11.78
N GLU A 229 40.52 10.45 -11.24
CA GLU A 229 41.57 10.79 -10.29
C GLU A 229 41.55 9.92 -9.03
N ILE A 230 40.42 9.26 -8.72
CA ILE A 230 40.33 8.26 -7.64
C ILE A 230 41.46 7.22 -7.71
N GLY A 231 41.89 6.82 -8.90
CA GLY A 231 42.98 5.85 -9.09
C GLY A 231 44.37 6.33 -8.60
N SER A 232 44.50 7.61 -8.24
CA SER A 232 45.73 8.15 -7.65
C SER A 232 45.93 7.71 -6.19
N LEU A 233 44.87 7.30 -5.49
CA LEU A 233 44.89 6.89 -4.08
C LEU A 233 45.43 5.47 -3.89
N LYS A 234 46.61 5.16 -4.43
CA LYS A 234 47.16 3.79 -4.48
C LYS A 234 47.44 3.15 -3.13
N ASN A 235 47.44 3.93 -2.05
CA ASN A 235 47.66 3.44 -0.69
C ASN A 235 46.35 3.15 0.08
N LEU A 236 45.19 3.40 -0.54
CA LEU A 236 43.88 3.31 0.09
C LEU A 236 43.49 1.85 0.36
N SER A 237 43.15 1.55 1.61
CA SER A 237 42.54 0.29 2.07
C SER A 237 41.03 0.42 2.22
N ASP A 238 40.54 1.59 2.60
CA ASP A 238 39.14 1.82 2.96
C ASP A 238 38.56 3.04 2.23
N LEU A 239 37.44 2.82 1.53
CA LEU A 239 36.72 3.86 0.80
C LEU A 239 35.21 3.81 1.11
N TYR A 240 34.72 4.83 1.81
CA TYR A 240 33.31 5.02 2.13
C TYR A 240 32.79 6.28 1.44
N ILE A 241 31.92 6.11 0.45
CA ILE A 241 31.33 7.22 -0.33
C ILE A 241 29.80 7.15 -0.42
N GLY A 242 29.18 6.13 0.19
CA GLY A 242 27.73 5.89 0.13
C GLY A 242 26.88 7.01 0.72
N ILE A 243 25.57 6.94 0.48
CA ILE A 243 24.57 7.93 0.93
C ILE A 243 25.00 9.33 0.44
N ASN A 244 25.12 9.45 -0.88
CA ASN A 244 25.49 10.68 -1.59
C ASN A 244 24.73 10.75 -2.91
N LEU A 245 24.97 11.79 -3.70
CA LEU A 245 24.36 12.01 -5.02
C LEU A 245 25.33 11.70 -6.17
N PHE A 246 26.33 10.84 -5.94
CA PHE A 246 27.25 10.39 -7.00
C PHE A 246 26.48 9.70 -8.12
N SER A 247 26.78 10.04 -9.37
CA SER A 247 26.05 9.56 -10.54
C SER A 247 26.96 8.98 -11.62
N GLY A 248 26.40 8.33 -12.64
CA GLY A 248 27.17 7.75 -13.73
C GLY A 248 27.97 6.49 -13.34
N PRO A 249 28.77 5.94 -14.25
CA PRO A 249 29.46 4.67 -14.03
C PRO A 249 30.68 4.79 -13.11
N LEU A 250 31.04 3.67 -12.47
CA LEU A 250 32.34 3.55 -11.80
C LEU A 250 33.47 3.75 -12.85
N PRO A 251 34.45 4.65 -12.61
CA PRO A 251 35.56 4.86 -13.53
C PRO A 251 36.48 3.61 -13.55
N PRO A 252 37.04 3.22 -14.71
CA PRO A 252 37.99 2.10 -14.80
C PRO A 252 39.18 2.20 -13.84
N GLN A 253 39.61 3.42 -13.53
CA GLN A 253 40.70 3.74 -12.62
C GLN A 253 40.45 3.28 -11.18
N ILE A 254 39.22 2.91 -10.82
CA ILE A 254 38.96 2.24 -9.54
C ILE A 254 39.81 0.96 -9.42
N GLY A 255 40.10 0.28 -10.54
CA GLY A 255 40.95 -0.90 -10.60
C GLY A 255 42.43 -0.66 -10.28
N ASP A 256 42.88 0.60 -10.23
CA ASP A 256 44.26 0.96 -9.86
C ASP A 256 44.50 0.90 -8.34
N LEU A 257 43.44 0.80 -7.54
CA LEU A 257 43.47 0.76 -6.08
C LEU A 257 43.85 -0.62 -5.54
N SER A 258 45.03 -1.11 -5.90
CA SER A 258 45.50 -2.47 -5.60
C SER A 258 45.52 -2.88 -4.12
N LYS A 259 45.49 -1.93 -3.18
CA LYS A 259 45.43 -2.17 -1.73
C LYS A 259 44.03 -2.07 -1.12
N LEU A 260 43.01 -1.75 -1.93
CA LEU A 260 41.66 -1.53 -1.44
C LEU A 260 41.08 -2.84 -0.92
N GLU A 261 40.70 -2.86 0.35
CA GLU A 261 40.08 -3.99 1.04
C GLU A 261 38.58 -3.80 1.18
N ASN A 262 38.14 -2.56 1.40
CA ASN A 262 36.76 -2.21 1.70
C ASN A 262 36.28 -1.08 0.79
N PHE A 263 35.25 -1.35 -0.01
CA PHE A 263 34.58 -0.34 -0.83
C PHE A 263 33.08 -0.31 -0.56
N PHE A 264 32.62 0.78 0.06
CA PHE A 264 31.22 1.00 0.42
C PHE A 264 30.67 2.25 -0.28
N ALA A 265 29.78 2.04 -1.24
CA ALA A 265 29.06 3.10 -1.93
C ALA A 265 27.54 2.84 -2.07
N PRO A 266 26.83 2.41 -0.99
CA PRO A 266 25.39 2.18 -1.07
C PRO A 266 24.62 3.50 -1.24
N SER A 267 23.39 3.42 -1.75
CA SER A 267 22.45 4.55 -1.80
C SER A 267 23.00 5.80 -2.48
N CYS A 268 23.59 5.62 -3.66
CA CYS A 268 23.98 6.68 -4.57
C CYS A 268 23.12 6.61 -5.85
N SER A 269 23.55 7.27 -6.92
CA SER A 269 22.98 7.17 -8.27
C SER A 269 23.97 6.55 -9.27
N ILE A 270 24.85 5.66 -8.78
CA ILE A 270 25.88 5.02 -9.60
C ILE A 270 25.20 4.08 -10.60
N THR A 271 25.56 4.20 -11.87
CA THR A 271 25.03 3.36 -12.96
C THR A 271 26.05 2.31 -13.39
N GLY A 272 25.62 1.29 -14.11
CA GLY A 272 26.53 0.32 -14.71
C GLY A 272 26.94 0.68 -16.14
N PRO A 273 27.63 -0.25 -16.83
CA PRO A 273 28.08 -1.55 -16.31
C PRO A 273 29.26 -1.43 -15.34
N PHE A 274 29.57 -2.52 -14.63
CA PHE A 274 30.84 -2.66 -13.92
C PHE A 274 32.02 -2.51 -14.90
N PRO A 275 33.08 -1.73 -14.56
CA PRO A 275 34.30 -1.69 -15.36
C PRO A 275 35.02 -3.05 -15.26
N GLY A 276 35.64 -3.52 -16.35
CA GLY A 276 36.35 -4.81 -16.36
C GLY A 276 37.52 -4.82 -15.37
N GLU A 277 38.14 -3.66 -15.19
CA GLU A 277 39.27 -3.38 -14.30
C GLU A 277 38.92 -3.56 -12.82
N ILE A 278 37.64 -3.62 -12.43
CA ILE A 278 37.25 -3.90 -11.04
C ILE A 278 37.82 -5.24 -10.55
N SER A 279 38.03 -6.18 -11.48
CA SER A 279 38.62 -7.50 -11.21
C SER A 279 40.12 -7.46 -10.88
N ASN A 280 40.78 -6.31 -11.05
CA ASN A 280 42.17 -6.08 -10.64
C ASN A 280 42.31 -5.88 -9.13
N LEU A 281 41.21 -5.61 -8.41
CA LEU A 281 41.19 -5.38 -6.97
C LEU A 281 41.33 -6.70 -6.20
N LYS A 282 42.52 -7.31 -6.24
CA LYS A 282 42.81 -8.62 -5.62
C LYS A 282 42.77 -8.60 -4.09
N ALA A 283 42.97 -7.45 -3.47
CA ALA A 283 42.88 -7.27 -2.02
C ALA A 283 41.43 -7.05 -1.54
N LEU A 284 40.47 -6.79 -2.44
CA LEU A 284 39.12 -6.40 -2.05
C LEU A 284 38.42 -7.55 -1.34
N SER A 285 38.04 -7.29 -0.09
CA SER A 285 37.35 -8.20 0.81
C SER A 285 35.86 -7.88 0.89
N LYS A 286 35.50 -6.60 0.90
CA LYS A 286 34.09 -6.16 1.00
C LYS A 286 33.75 -5.17 -0.11
N LEU A 287 32.70 -5.49 -0.85
CA LEU A 287 32.12 -4.62 -1.86
C LEU A 287 30.63 -4.42 -1.60
N ASP A 288 30.23 -3.19 -1.35
CA ASP A 288 28.82 -2.79 -1.21
C ASP A 288 28.48 -1.68 -2.22
N LEU A 289 27.62 -2.03 -3.18
CA LEU A 289 27.03 -1.11 -4.16
C LEU A 289 25.50 -1.17 -4.12
N SER A 290 24.92 -1.58 -3.00
CA SER A 290 23.46 -1.70 -2.83
C SER A 290 22.74 -0.36 -3.05
N TYR A 291 21.45 -0.40 -3.40
CA TYR A 291 20.63 0.79 -3.66
C TYR A 291 21.23 1.73 -4.71
N ASN A 292 21.76 1.18 -5.81
CA ASN A 292 22.28 1.94 -6.96
C ASN A 292 21.70 1.41 -8.28
N PRO A 293 21.28 2.26 -9.23
CA PRO A 293 20.67 1.81 -10.48
C PRO A 293 21.70 1.26 -11.49
N LEU A 294 22.37 0.15 -11.17
CA LEU A 294 23.45 -0.40 -11.99
C LEU A 294 22.97 -0.91 -13.35
N LYS A 295 21.74 -1.43 -13.45
CA LYS A 295 21.10 -1.81 -14.75
C LYS A 295 21.98 -2.71 -15.63
N CYS A 296 22.72 -3.63 -15.03
CA CYS A 296 23.65 -4.51 -15.74
C CYS A 296 23.68 -5.91 -15.13
N SER A 297 24.35 -6.84 -15.80
CA SER A 297 24.62 -8.17 -15.26
C SER A 297 25.88 -8.17 -14.39
N ILE A 298 25.93 -9.07 -13.40
CA ILE A 298 27.16 -9.33 -12.64
C ILE A 298 28.21 -9.89 -13.61
N PRO A 299 29.38 -9.24 -13.78
CA PRO A 299 30.37 -9.66 -14.75
C PRO A 299 31.10 -10.93 -14.28
N LYS A 300 31.41 -11.83 -15.21
CA LYS A 300 32.18 -13.07 -14.93
C LYS A 300 33.56 -12.80 -14.32
N SER A 301 34.14 -11.64 -14.63
CA SER A 301 35.46 -11.23 -14.11
C SER A 301 35.50 -11.05 -12.59
N ILE A 302 34.34 -10.92 -11.93
CA ILE A 302 34.26 -10.87 -10.46
C ILE A 302 34.86 -12.12 -9.81
N GLY A 303 34.81 -13.27 -10.50
CA GLY A 303 35.41 -14.52 -10.06
C GLY A 303 36.93 -14.49 -9.92
N ALA A 304 37.60 -13.44 -10.41
CA ALA A 304 39.02 -13.25 -10.25
C ALA A 304 39.40 -12.55 -8.92
N MET A 305 38.42 -12.13 -8.10
CA MET A 305 38.61 -11.42 -6.84
C MET A 305 38.65 -12.41 -5.67
N GLU A 306 39.78 -13.10 -5.51
CA GLU A 306 39.93 -14.25 -4.59
C GLU A 306 39.79 -13.89 -3.10
N SER A 307 40.07 -12.64 -2.73
CA SER A 307 39.92 -12.15 -1.34
C SER A 307 38.49 -11.77 -0.98
N LEU A 308 37.57 -11.72 -1.95
CA LEU A 308 36.21 -11.24 -1.76
C LEU A 308 35.47 -12.14 -0.76
N SER A 309 35.03 -11.52 0.33
CA SER A 309 34.35 -12.14 1.46
C SER A 309 32.88 -11.72 1.55
N ILE A 310 32.60 -10.45 1.20
CA ILE A 310 31.25 -9.88 1.21
C ILE A 310 30.99 -9.18 -0.13
N LEU A 311 29.89 -9.58 -0.79
CA LEU A 311 29.35 -8.90 -1.96
C LEU A 311 27.89 -8.51 -1.71
N ASN A 312 27.63 -7.22 -1.58
CA ASN A 312 26.30 -6.65 -1.41
C ASN A 312 25.89 -5.83 -2.63
N LEU A 313 24.88 -6.31 -3.35
CA LEU A 313 24.28 -5.70 -4.54
C LEU A 313 22.75 -5.68 -4.44
N VAL A 314 22.22 -5.52 -3.22
CA VAL A 314 20.76 -5.44 -2.98
C VAL A 314 20.19 -4.20 -3.64
N TYR A 315 19.01 -4.32 -4.27
CA TYR A 315 18.31 -3.19 -4.89
C TYR A 315 19.20 -2.45 -5.92
N SER A 316 19.85 -3.21 -6.81
CA SER A 316 20.83 -2.65 -7.76
C SER A 316 20.38 -2.67 -9.23
N GLU A 317 19.11 -3.00 -9.49
CA GLU A 317 18.53 -3.19 -10.83
C GLU A 317 19.34 -4.18 -11.72
N LEU A 318 19.96 -5.19 -11.11
CA LEU A 318 20.76 -6.17 -11.84
C LEU A 318 19.89 -7.08 -12.72
N ASN A 319 20.44 -7.53 -13.84
CA ASN A 319 19.81 -8.48 -14.75
C ASN A 319 20.73 -9.66 -15.11
N GLY A 320 20.29 -10.55 -16.00
CA GLY A 320 21.07 -11.73 -16.38
C GLY A 320 21.03 -12.82 -15.31
N SER A 321 22.04 -13.70 -15.27
CA SER A 321 22.13 -14.79 -14.28
C SER A 321 23.25 -14.57 -13.29
N ILE A 322 23.20 -15.27 -12.15
CA ILE A 322 24.35 -15.35 -11.23
C ILE A 322 25.49 -16.09 -11.97
N PRO A 323 26.67 -15.47 -12.14
CA PRO A 323 27.77 -16.10 -12.86
C PRO A 323 28.38 -17.25 -12.03
N ALA A 324 28.60 -18.40 -12.68
CA ALA A 324 29.27 -19.56 -12.08
C ALA A 324 30.66 -19.22 -11.53
N GLU A 325 31.33 -18.26 -12.17
CA GLU A 325 32.67 -17.79 -11.78
C GLU A 325 32.73 -17.20 -10.37
N LEU A 326 31.60 -16.79 -9.76
CA LEU A 326 31.55 -16.43 -8.33
C LEU A 326 32.00 -17.58 -7.43
N GLY A 327 31.83 -18.84 -7.86
CA GLY A 327 32.33 -20.02 -7.16
C GLY A 327 33.86 -20.04 -7.03
N ASN A 328 34.60 -19.22 -7.76
CA ASN A 328 36.06 -19.07 -7.63
C ASN A 328 36.46 -18.16 -6.46
N CYS A 329 35.56 -17.32 -5.95
CA CYS A 329 35.82 -16.46 -4.78
C CYS A 329 35.74 -17.29 -3.49
N LYS A 330 36.74 -18.12 -3.21
CA LYS A 330 36.72 -19.13 -2.14
C LYS A 330 36.54 -18.56 -0.72
N ASN A 331 36.78 -17.27 -0.53
CA ASN A 331 36.57 -16.57 0.73
C ASN A 331 35.16 -15.97 0.88
N LEU A 332 34.30 -16.07 -0.14
CA LEU A 332 32.97 -15.45 -0.14
C LEU A 332 32.08 -16.13 0.90
N LYS A 333 31.69 -15.36 1.92
CA LYS A 333 30.84 -15.80 3.05
C LYS A 333 29.46 -15.17 3.01
N THR A 334 29.35 -13.96 2.47
CA THR A 334 28.10 -13.21 2.41
C THR A 334 27.86 -12.74 0.98
N LEU A 335 26.73 -13.16 0.41
CA LEU A 335 26.31 -12.80 -0.94
C LEU A 335 24.86 -12.33 -0.89
N MET A 336 24.66 -11.03 -1.06
CA MET A 336 23.36 -10.37 -0.96
C MET A 336 22.98 -9.77 -2.32
N LEU A 337 21.98 -10.35 -2.96
CA LEU A 337 21.56 -10.08 -4.34
C LEU A 337 20.05 -9.78 -4.46
N SER A 338 19.37 -9.59 -3.33
CA SER A 338 17.92 -9.42 -3.29
C SER A 338 17.43 -8.14 -3.96
N PHE A 339 16.15 -8.12 -4.35
CA PHE A 339 15.48 -7.00 -5.01
C PHE A 339 16.15 -6.60 -6.33
N ASN A 340 16.35 -7.57 -7.21
CA ASN A 340 16.93 -7.36 -8.55
C ASN A 340 16.05 -8.06 -9.62
N SER A 341 16.56 -8.16 -10.85
CA SER A 341 15.94 -8.91 -11.96
C SER A 341 16.84 -10.06 -12.43
N LEU A 342 17.58 -10.68 -11.50
CA LEU A 342 18.42 -11.86 -11.79
C LEU A 342 17.54 -13.06 -12.17
N SER A 343 18.01 -13.89 -13.08
CA SER A 343 17.28 -15.00 -13.69
C SER A 343 18.17 -16.23 -13.85
N GLY A 344 17.62 -17.35 -14.34
CA GLY A 344 18.36 -18.61 -14.48
C GLY A 344 18.40 -19.41 -13.18
N VAL A 345 19.29 -20.41 -13.10
CA VAL A 345 19.41 -21.33 -11.96
C VAL A 345 20.55 -20.91 -11.02
N LEU A 346 20.55 -21.44 -9.79
CA LEU A 346 21.71 -21.35 -8.91
C LEU A 346 22.86 -22.21 -9.48
N PRO A 347 24.07 -21.63 -9.75
CA PRO A 347 25.20 -22.38 -10.30
C PRO A 347 25.79 -23.40 -9.32
N GLU A 348 26.17 -24.59 -9.82
CA GLU A 348 26.78 -25.68 -9.03
C GLU A 348 28.11 -25.28 -8.38
N GLU A 349 28.83 -24.35 -9.02
CA GLU A 349 30.14 -23.86 -8.58
C GLU A 349 30.07 -23.13 -7.23
N LEU A 350 28.89 -22.66 -6.82
CA LEU A 350 28.69 -22.04 -5.50
C LEU A 350 28.70 -23.07 -4.35
N SER A 351 28.55 -24.37 -4.65
CA SER A 351 28.38 -25.43 -3.65
C SER A 351 29.55 -25.60 -2.68
N MET A 352 30.74 -25.11 -3.03
CA MET A 352 31.97 -25.23 -2.23
C MET A 352 32.32 -23.94 -1.47
N LEU A 353 31.47 -22.91 -1.53
CA LEU A 353 31.69 -21.67 -0.81
C LEU A 353 31.32 -21.81 0.68
N PRO A 354 32.08 -21.20 1.60
CA PRO A 354 31.82 -21.22 3.04
C PRO A 354 30.74 -20.19 3.41
N MET A 355 29.54 -20.35 2.85
CA MET A 355 28.46 -19.37 3.01
C MET A 355 27.96 -19.29 4.45
N LEU A 356 27.88 -18.07 4.98
CA LEU A 356 27.21 -17.69 6.21
C LEU A 356 25.83 -17.09 5.94
N THR A 357 25.70 -16.29 4.87
CA THR A 357 24.44 -15.65 4.49
C THR A 357 24.30 -15.62 2.97
N PHE A 358 23.21 -16.18 2.46
CA PHE A 358 22.84 -16.09 1.05
C PHE A 358 21.43 -15.53 0.93
N SER A 359 21.31 -14.36 0.31
CA SER A 359 20.02 -13.69 0.10
C SER A 359 19.89 -13.30 -1.37
N ALA A 360 18.82 -13.77 -2.00
CA ALA A 360 18.50 -13.48 -3.41
C ALA A 360 16.99 -13.34 -3.63
N ASP A 361 16.28 -12.86 -2.61
CA ASP A 361 14.83 -12.63 -2.62
C ASP A 361 14.42 -11.65 -3.72
N LYS A 362 13.17 -11.73 -4.17
CA LYS A 362 12.58 -10.78 -5.13
C LYS A 362 13.44 -10.64 -6.39
N ASN A 363 13.62 -11.77 -7.06
CA ASN A 363 14.31 -11.91 -8.34
C ASN A 363 13.46 -12.76 -9.29
N GLN A 364 14.05 -13.23 -10.39
CA GLN A 364 13.44 -14.13 -11.37
C GLN A 364 14.23 -15.46 -11.45
N LEU A 365 14.96 -15.84 -10.39
CA LEU A 365 15.70 -17.10 -10.33
C LEU A 365 14.73 -18.28 -10.43
N SER A 366 15.18 -19.38 -11.03
CA SER A 366 14.30 -20.46 -11.49
C SER A 366 15.00 -21.81 -11.41
N GLY A 367 14.28 -22.87 -11.79
CA GLY A 367 14.77 -24.25 -11.70
C GLY A 367 14.61 -24.84 -10.30
N PRO A 368 15.09 -26.08 -10.08
CA PRO A 368 14.99 -26.72 -8.77
C PRO A 368 15.96 -26.12 -7.76
N LEU A 369 15.56 -26.14 -6.48
CA LEU A 369 16.50 -25.90 -5.37
C LEU A 369 17.60 -26.97 -5.42
N PRO A 370 18.89 -26.61 -5.50
CA PRO A 370 19.94 -27.59 -5.67
C PRO A 370 20.15 -28.45 -4.41
N HIS A 371 20.40 -29.75 -4.59
CA HIS A 371 20.66 -30.67 -3.48
C HIS A 371 21.89 -30.28 -2.63
N TRP A 372 22.78 -29.48 -3.19
CA TRP A 372 24.05 -29.12 -2.57
C TRP A 372 23.92 -27.94 -1.61
N LEU A 373 22.73 -27.32 -1.49
CA LEU A 373 22.48 -26.32 -0.45
C LEU A 373 22.85 -26.86 0.93
N GLY A 374 22.63 -28.15 1.17
CA GLY A 374 23.05 -28.86 2.39
C GLY A 374 24.57 -28.90 2.65
N LYS A 375 25.41 -28.51 1.69
CA LYS A 375 26.87 -28.40 1.91
C LYS A 375 27.25 -27.11 2.62
N TRP A 376 26.39 -26.09 2.62
CA TRP A 376 26.62 -24.84 3.32
C TRP A 376 26.30 -24.99 4.81
N ASN A 377 27.06 -25.84 5.51
CA ASN A 377 26.81 -26.18 6.92
C ASN A 377 26.94 -25.01 7.92
N GLN A 378 27.54 -23.90 7.50
CA GLN A 378 27.69 -22.67 8.28
C GLN A 378 26.66 -21.58 7.92
N VAL A 379 25.74 -21.84 6.98
CA VAL A 379 24.75 -20.83 6.58
C VAL A 379 23.76 -20.60 7.72
N GLU A 380 23.65 -19.36 8.17
CA GLU A 380 22.70 -18.95 9.22
C GLU A 380 21.37 -18.51 8.64
N SER A 381 21.39 -17.93 7.43
CA SER A 381 20.20 -17.39 6.77
C SER A 381 20.22 -17.69 5.27
N LEU A 382 19.14 -18.34 4.81
CA LEU A 382 18.89 -18.69 3.42
C LEU A 382 17.58 -18.03 2.98
N LEU A 383 17.69 -16.91 2.25
CA LEU A 383 16.56 -16.09 1.83
C LEU A 383 16.44 -16.14 0.29
N LEU A 384 15.40 -16.83 -0.21
CA LEU A 384 15.19 -17.09 -1.63
C LEU A 384 13.75 -16.80 -2.10
N SER A 385 13.04 -15.98 -1.35
CA SER A 385 11.62 -15.71 -1.52
C SER A 385 11.31 -14.87 -2.74
N ASN A 386 10.07 -14.91 -3.22
CA ASN A 386 9.62 -14.18 -4.41
C ASN A 386 10.52 -14.44 -5.64
N ASN A 387 10.68 -15.71 -5.99
CA ASN A 387 11.42 -16.15 -7.18
C ASN A 387 10.53 -17.12 -8.00
N ARG A 388 11.13 -17.89 -8.90
CA ARG A 388 10.47 -18.93 -9.72
C ARG A 388 11.10 -20.31 -9.48
N PHE A 389 11.65 -20.55 -8.28
CA PHE A 389 12.16 -21.87 -7.92
C PHE A 389 11.04 -22.90 -7.96
N SER A 390 11.34 -24.10 -8.47
CA SER A 390 10.35 -25.16 -8.73
C SER A 390 10.82 -26.50 -8.19
N GLY A 391 10.02 -27.55 -8.33
CA GLY A 391 10.40 -28.88 -7.82
C GLY A 391 10.22 -28.98 -6.30
N LYS A 392 10.93 -29.92 -5.66
CA LYS A 392 10.78 -30.22 -4.24
C LYS A 392 11.83 -29.48 -3.39
N ILE A 393 11.50 -29.24 -2.13
CA ILE A 393 12.48 -28.84 -1.11
C ILE A 393 13.43 -30.04 -0.88
N PRO A 394 14.75 -29.89 -1.08
CA PRO A 394 15.68 -30.99 -0.92
C PRO A 394 15.90 -31.34 0.56
N PRO A 395 15.83 -32.64 0.96
CA PRO A 395 16.08 -33.06 2.34
C PRO A 395 17.45 -32.65 2.88
N GLY A 396 18.44 -32.47 1.98
CA GLY A 396 19.78 -32.04 2.34
C GLY A 396 19.86 -30.69 3.07
N ILE A 397 18.81 -29.85 3.03
CA ILE A 397 18.73 -28.62 3.82
C ILE A 397 18.92 -28.89 5.32
N GLY A 398 18.52 -30.07 5.81
CA GLY A 398 18.77 -30.50 7.18
C GLY A 398 20.24 -30.55 7.59
N ASN A 399 21.17 -30.66 6.63
CA ASN A 399 22.61 -30.65 6.91
C ASN A 399 23.16 -29.24 7.18
N CYS A 400 22.36 -28.19 6.97
CA CYS A 400 22.73 -26.81 7.29
C CYS A 400 22.66 -26.58 8.80
N SER A 401 23.63 -27.10 9.56
CA SER A 401 23.58 -27.15 11.03
C SER A 401 23.47 -25.79 11.74
N ALA A 402 23.93 -24.71 11.11
CA ALA A 402 23.85 -23.35 11.65
C ALA A 402 22.60 -22.57 11.19
N LEU A 403 21.74 -23.18 10.36
CA LEU A 403 20.61 -22.49 9.73
C LEU A 403 19.58 -22.10 10.77
N ARG A 404 19.31 -20.80 10.86
CA ARG A 404 18.33 -20.19 11.77
C ARG A 404 17.07 -19.76 11.04
N VAL A 405 17.21 -19.26 9.83
CA VAL A 405 16.10 -18.70 9.03
C VAL A 405 16.14 -19.29 7.63
N ILE A 406 15.03 -19.92 7.23
CA ILE A 406 14.78 -20.32 5.85
C ILE A 406 13.51 -19.64 5.34
N SER A 407 13.67 -18.82 4.31
CA SER A 407 12.55 -18.17 3.62
C SER A 407 12.58 -18.59 2.15
N LEU A 408 11.58 -19.37 1.76
CA LEU A 408 11.33 -19.85 0.39
C LEU A 408 9.96 -19.39 -0.13
N SER A 409 9.37 -18.40 0.53
CA SER A 409 8.03 -17.86 0.25
C SER A 409 7.85 -17.45 -1.20
N SER A 410 6.62 -17.49 -1.70
CA SER A 410 6.27 -16.98 -3.04
C SER A 410 7.14 -17.55 -4.17
N ASN A 411 7.20 -18.89 -4.27
CA ASN A 411 7.90 -19.62 -5.32
C ASN A 411 6.94 -20.61 -6.03
N LEU A 412 7.48 -21.53 -6.83
CA LEU A 412 6.74 -22.61 -7.51
C LEU A 412 7.11 -23.99 -6.93
N LEU A 413 7.50 -24.05 -5.65
CA LEU A 413 7.88 -25.30 -4.98
C LEU A 413 6.67 -26.21 -4.81
N SER A 414 6.91 -27.52 -4.82
CA SER A 414 5.87 -28.55 -4.86
C SER A 414 6.30 -29.80 -4.10
N GLY A 415 5.34 -30.69 -3.81
CA GLY A 415 5.60 -31.89 -3.03
C GLY A 415 5.61 -31.63 -1.53
N GLU A 416 6.02 -32.64 -0.76
CA GLU A 416 6.01 -32.62 0.70
C GLU A 416 7.19 -31.85 1.29
N ILE A 417 6.99 -31.28 2.47
CA ILE A 417 8.05 -30.67 3.28
C ILE A 417 8.87 -31.81 3.90
N PRO A 418 10.18 -31.91 3.64
CA PRO A 418 11.00 -32.98 4.19
C PRO A 418 11.20 -32.77 5.69
N ARG A 419 10.90 -33.79 6.51
CA ARG A 419 11.15 -33.79 7.96
C ARG A 419 12.62 -33.55 8.31
N GLU A 420 13.53 -33.90 7.40
CA GLU A 420 14.96 -33.65 7.56
C GLU A 420 15.27 -32.15 7.74
N VAL A 421 14.37 -31.23 7.38
CA VAL A 421 14.54 -29.79 7.66
C VAL A 421 14.82 -29.52 9.14
N CYS A 422 14.26 -30.31 10.06
CA CYS A 422 14.48 -30.17 11.50
C CYS A 422 15.84 -30.71 11.99
N GLN A 423 16.64 -31.34 11.13
CA GLN A 423 18.02 -31.68 11.46
C GLN A 423 18.93 -30.44 11.53
N ALA A 424 18.47 -29.31 10.97
CA ALA A 424 19.05 -28.00 11.23
C ALA A 424 18.65 -27.55 12.64
N VAL A 425 19.43 -27.98 13.65
CA VAL A 425 19.10 -27.83 15.08
C VAL A 425 18.95 -26.38 15.56
N ASP A 426 19.54 -25.42 14.86
CA ASP A 426 19.46 -23.99 15.18
C ASP A 426 18.26 -23.28 14.52
N LEU A 427 17.41 -24.02 13.79
CA LEU A 427 16.31 -23.44 13.01
C LEU A 427 15.25 -22.82 13.93
N MET A 428 15.00 -21.52 13.70
CA MET A 428 14.07 -20.70 14.46
C MET A 428 12.87 -20.25 13.63
N GLU A 429 13.06 -20.02 12.33
CA GLU A 429 12.03 -19.49 11.43
C GLU A 429 11.99 -20.27 10.13
N ILE A 430 10.78 -20.75 9.80
CA ILE A 430 10.44 -21.39 8.53
C ILE A 430 9.33 -20.58 7.88
N ASP A 431 9.65 -19.96 6.74
CA ASP A 431 8.68 -19.30 5.87
C ASP A 431 8.62 -19.99 4.50
N LEU A 432 7.51 -20.67 4.26
CA LEU A 432 7.22 -21.43 3.05
C LEU A 432 5.93 -20.97 2.37
N ASP A 433 5.51 -19.72 2.62
CA ASP A 433 4.25 -19.21 2.12
C ASP A 433 4.14 -19.27 0.58
N VAL A 434 2.91 -19.22 0.06
CA VAL A 434 2.61 -18.98 -1.36
C VAL A 434 3.44 -19.90 -2.28
N ASN A 435 3.22 -21.20 -2.14
CA ASN A 435 3.85 -22.24 -2.96
C ASN A 435 2.78 -23.29 -3.36
N PHE A 436 3.21 -24.44 -3.91
CA PHE A 436 2.35 -25.58 -4.22
C PHE A 436 2.70 -26.81 -3.36
N LEU A 437 3.11 -26.60 -2.11
CA LEU A 437 3.48 -27.68 -1.19
C LEU A 437 2.25 -28.51 -0.82
N THR A 438 2.44 -29.82 -0.70
CA THR A 438 1.38 -30.82 -0.47
C THR A 438 1.73 -31.75 0.69
N GLY A 439 0.83 -32.64 1.08
CA GLY A 439 1.06 -33.63 2.14
C GLY A 439 0.69 -33.10 3.52
N GLY A 440 0.83 -33.94 4.54
CA GLY A 440 0.54 -33.60 5.93
C GLY A 440 1.80 -33.26 6.74
N ILE A 441 1.60 -32.67 7.91
CA ILE A 441 2.68 -32.26 8.83
C ILE A 441 2.71 -33.08 10.14
N GLU A 442 2.16 -34.30 10.13
CA GLU A 442 1.95 -35.15 11.33
C GLU A 442 3.24 -35.41 12.15
N ASP A 443 4.40 -35.51 11.51
CA ASP A 443 5.70 -35.70 12.16
C ASP A 443 6.81 -34.78 11.61
N VAL A 444 6.47 -33.86 10.70
CA VAL A 444 7.46 -33.07 9.94
C VAL A 444 8.28 -32.15 10.86
N PHE A 445 7.62 -31.45 11.79
CA PHE A 445 8.26 -30.44 12.65
C PHE A 445 8.57 -30.94 14.06
N LEU A 446 8.42 -32.24 14.32
CA LEU A 446 8.52 -32.82 15.66
C LEU A 446 9.90 -32.58 16.29
N GLU A 447 10.97 -32.60 15.49
CA GLU A 447 12.36 -32.42 15.95
C GLU A 447 12.83 -30.95 15.93
N CYS A 448 11.98 -30.01 15.49
CA CYS A 448 12.33 -28.59 15.36
C CYS A 448 12.25 -27.84 16.71
N THR A 449 13.03 -28.25 17.71
CA THR A 449 12.85 -27.82 19.12
C THR A 449 13.08 -26.32 19.39
N ASN A 450 13.74 -25.60 18.48
CA ASN A 450 14.02 -24.17 18.59
C ASN A 450 13.09 -23.29 17.71
N LEU A 451 12.13 -23.91 17.01
CA LEU A 451 11.26 -23.23 16.06
C LEU A 451 10.29 -22.29 16.77
N SER A 452 10.43 -21.00 16.51
CA SER A 452 9.58 -19.94 17.05
C SER A 452 8.58 -19.42 16.01
N GLN A 453 8.85 -19.56 14.71
CA GLN A 453 7.96 -19.10 13.66
C GLN A 453 7.78 -20.14 12.58
N LEU A 454 6.51 -20.48 12.29
CA LEU A 454 6.13 -21.41 11.24
C LEU A 454 5.04 -20.78 10.37
N VAL A 455 5.41 -20.41 9.14
CA VAL A 455 4.53 -19.80 8.14
C VAL A 455 4.40 -20.71 6.93
N LEU A 456 3.20 -21.25 6.74
CA LEU A 456 2.86 -22.21 5.68
C LEU A 456 1.70 -21.72 4.78
N MET A 457 1.29 -20.47 4.92
CA MET A 457 0.08 -19.96 4.28
C MET A 457 0.09 -20.09 2.75
N ASN A 458 -1.09 -20.18 2.12
CA ASN A 458 -1.25 -20.28 0.66
C ASN A 458 -0.48 -21.46 0.04
N ASN A 459 -0.77 -22.68 0.50
CA ASN A 459 -0.24 -23.93 -0.06
C ASN A 459 -1.39 -24.94 -0.30
N GLN A 460 -1.07 -26.22 -0.49
CA GLN A 460 -2.02 -27.34 -0.64
C GLN A 460 -1.79 -28.41 0.45
N ILE A 461 -1.33 -27.99 1.63
CA ILE A 461 -1.04 -28.88 2.76
C ILE A 461 -2.35 -29.39 3.33
N ASN A 462 -2.42 -30.69 3.64
CA ASN A 462 -3.63 -31.37 4.08
C ASN A 462 -3.41 -32.10 5.41
N GLY A 463 -4.45 -32.81 5.89
CA GLY A 463 -4.42 -33.50 7.17
C GLY A 463 -4.86 -32.59 8.33
N SER A 464 -4.63 -33.05 9.57
CA SER A 464 -4.98 -32.31 10.79
C SER A 464 -3.81 -31.49 11.31
N ILE A 465 -4.13 -30.43 12.08
CA ILE A 465 -3.13 -29.70 12.87
C ILE A 465 -2.65 -30.63 14.01
N PRO A 466 -1.36 -31.00 14.07
CA PRO A 466 -0.86 -31.94 15.09
C PRO A 466 -0.77 -31.33 16.49
N GLU A 467 -0.96 -32.16 17.52
CA GLU A 467 -0.94 -31.75 18.93
C GLU A 467 0.45 -31.26 19.40
N TYR A 468 1.52 -31.84 18.87
CA TYR A 468 2.91 -31.54 19.26
C TYR A 468 3.34 -30.10 18.91
N LEU A 469 2.65 -29.42 17.99
CA LEU A 469 2.97 -28.03 17.66
C LEU A 469 2.82 -27.11 18.88
N ALA A 470 1.99 -27.49 19.85
CA ALA A 470 1.85 -26.76 21.12
C ALA A 470 3.06 -26.91 22.05
N GLU A 471 3.88 -27.96 21.86
CA GLU A 471 5.09 -28.22 22.66
C GLU A 471 6.31 -27.45 22.11
N LEU A 472 6.23 -26.97 20.87
CA LEU A 472 7.26 -26.13 20.26
C LEU A 472 7.17 -24.70 20.82
N PRO A 473 8.30 -23.96 20.90
CA PRO A 473 8.33 -22.59 21.42
C PRO A 473 7.81 -21.57 20.39
N LEU A 474 6.73 -21.92 19.66
CA LEU A 474 6.14 -21.10 18.62
C LEU A 474 5.56 -19.82 19.22
N THR A 475 5.93 -18.69 18.61
CA THR A 475 5.31 -17.39 18.79
C THR A 475 4.34 -17.07 17.67
N VAL A 476 4.61 -17.55 16.44
CA VAL A 476 3.76 -17.38 15.26
C VAL A 476 3.52 -18.74 14.61
N LEU A 477 2.23 -19.08 14.44
CA LEU A 477 1.77 -20.22 13.66
C LEU A 477 0.75 -19.75 12.62
N ASP A 478 1.18 -19.69 11.35
CA ASP A 478 0.34 -19.28 10.23
C ASP A 478 0.14 -20.43 9.23
N LEU A 479 -1.10 -20.90 9.14
CA LEU A 479 -1.56 -22.03 8.35
C LEU A 479 -2.64 -21.62 7.33
N ASP A 480 -2.82 -20.31 7.09
CA ASP A 480 -3.90 -19.79 6.27
C ASP A 480 -3.94 -20.39 4.85
N SER A 481 -5.13 -20.51 4.28
CA SER A 481 -5.35 -20.85 2.87
C SER A 481 -4.63 -22.15 2.45
N ASN A 482 -5.00 -23.23 3.13
CA ASN A 482 -4.53 -24.59 2.89
C ASN A 482 -5.72 -25.57 2.88
N ASN A 483 -5.45 -26.87 2.96
CA ASN A 483 -6.45 -27.93 3.03
C ASN A 483 -6.45 -28.63 4.40
N PHE A 484 -6.10 -27.93 5.49
CA PHE A 484 -6.17 -28.49 6.85
C PHE A 484 -7.61 -28.83 7.23
N SER A 485 -7.80 -29.94 7.94
CA SER A 485 -9.10 -30.50 8.33
C SER A 485 -9.08 -31.00 9.77
N GLY A 486 -10.22 -31.43 10.31
CA GLY A 486 -10.34 -31.87 11.70
C GLY A 486 -10.40 -30.68 12.68
N THR A 487 -10.20 -30.97 13.96
CA THR A 487 -10.35 -29.98 15.04
C THR A 487 -9.04 -29.28 15.39
N ILE A 488 -9.12 -28.06 15.92
CA ILE A 488 -7.97 -27.37 16.53
C ILE A 488 -7.58 -28.12 17.82
N PRO A 489 -6.32 -28.56 17.99
CA PRO A 489 -5.88 -29.28 19.19
C PRO A 489 -6.05 -28.48 20.48
N LEU A 490 -6.54 -29.11 21.54
CA LEU A 490 -6.73 -28.46 22.84
C LEU A 490 -5.40 -27.98 23.46
N SER A 491 -4.31 -28.71 23.21
CA SER A 491 -2.97 -28.37 23.68
C SER A 491 -2.51 -26.99 23.21
N LEU A 492 -2.94 -26.55 22.02
CA LEU A 492 -2.51 -25.28 21.43
C LEU A 492 -2.92 -24.07 22.28
N TRP A 493 -4.08 -24.16 22.93
CA TRP A 493 -4.57 -23.12 23.84
C TRP A 493 -3.79 -23.03 25.15
N ASN A 494 -3.00 -24.05 25.47
CA ASN A 494 -2.11 -24.06 26.63
C ASN A 494 -0.67 -23.61 26.29
N SER A 495 -0.41 -23.19 25.04
CA SER A 495 0.89 -22.65 24.68
C SER A 495 1.20 -21.38 25.49
N MET A 496 2.41 -21.31 26.04
CA MET A 496 2.87 -20.18 26.84
C MET A 496 3.59 -19.11 26.01
N THR A 497 3.87 -19.38 24.74
CA THR A 497 4.65 -18.51 23.85
C THR A 497 3.86 -17.99 22.65
N LEU A 498 2.76 -18.65 22.29
CA LEU A 498 2.02 -18.36 21.06
C LEU A 498 1.31 -17.00 21.15
N MET A 499 1.73 -16.08 20.29
CA MET A 499 1.18 -14.72 20.18
C MET A 499 0.27 -14.59 18.96
N GLU A 500 0.54 -15.34 17.88
CA GLU A 500 -0.29 -15.37 16.68
C GLU A 500 -0.65 -16.79 16.28
N PHE A 501 -1.95 -17.03 16.11
CA PHE A 501 -2.47 -18.24 15.47
C PHE A 501 -3.42 -17.86 14.34
N SER A 502 -3.02 -18.22 13.12
CA SER A 502 -3.80 -18.01 11.90
C SER A 502 -4.01 -19.34 11.17
N ALA A 503 -5.26 -19.68 10.86
CA ALA A 503 -5.62 -20.85 10.08
C ALA A 503 -6.88 -20.62 9.23
N ALA A 504 -7.05 -19.40 8.71
CA ALA A 504 -8.17 -19.02 7.86
C ALA A 504 -8.21 -19.82 6.56
N ASN A 505 -9.36 -19.85 5.89
CA ASN A 505 -9.54 -20.49 4.58
C ASN A 505 -9.05 -21.96 4.55
N ASN A 506 -9.52 -22.76 5.51
CA ASN A 506 -9.24 -24.19 5.62
C ASN A 506 -10.57 -24.97 5.77
N PHE A 507 -10.49 -26.26 6.11
CA PHE A 507 -11.64 -27.12 6.39
C PHE A 507 -11.72 -27.51 7.88
N LEU A 508 -11.28 -26.62 8.79
CA LEU A 508 -11.29 -26.90 10.22
C LEU A 508 -12.73 -26.97 10.76
N GLU A 509 -12.98 -27.94 11.62
CA GLU A 509 -14.28 -28.22 12.23
C GLU A 509 -14.20 -28.29 13.76
N GLY A 510 -15.31 -28.64 14.42
CA GLY A 510 -15.43 -28.64 15.87
C GLY A 510 -15.85 -27.28 16.44
N SER A 511 -15.74 -27.14 17.75
CA SER A 511 -16.13 -25.92 18.49
C SER A 511 -14.93 -25.24 19.13
N LEU A 512 -15.05 -23.93 19.40
CA LEU A 512 -14.09 -23.20 20.23
C LEU A 512 -14.23 -23.65 21.69
N PRO A 513 -13.18 -24.24 22.30
CA PRO A 513 -13.25 -24.80 23.65
C PRO A 513 -13.02 -23.71 24.72
N VAL A 514 -13.38 -23.97 25.98
CA VAL A 514 -13.19 -23.00 27.09
C VAL A 514 -11.70 -22.75 27.39
N GLU A 515 -10.86 -23.75 27.10
CA GLU A 515 -9.41 -23.72 27.22
C GLU A 515 -8.77 -22.60 26.39
N ILE A 516 -9.45 -22.04 25.38
CA ILE A 516 -9.00 -20.86 24.64
C ILE A 516 -8.59 -19.71 25.58
N GLY A 517 -9.27 -19.58 26.73
CA GLY A 517 -8.95 -18.55 27.73
C GLY A 517 -7.60 -18.73 28.43
N ASN A 518 -6.91 -19.86 28.24
CA ASN A 518 -5.56 -20.11 28.77
C ASN A 518 -4.47 -19.43 27.93
N ALA A 519 -4.74 -19.11 26.65
CA ALA A 519 -3.78 -18.56 25.70
C ALA A 519 -3.54 -17.06 25.91
N VAL A 520 -3.25 -16.62 27.14
CA VAL A 520 -3.25 -15.21 27.55
C VAL A 520 -2.23 -14.32 26.85
N GLN A 521 -1.23 -14.90 26.17
CA GLN A 521 -0.24 -14.19 25.34
C GLN A 521 -0.75 -13.94 23.92
N LEU A 522 -1.88 -14.53 23.52
CA LEU A 522 -2.38 -14.47 22.15
C LEU A 522 -2.86 -13.05 21.83
N GLU A 523 -2.18 -12.43 20.87
CA GLU A 523 -2.49 -11.10 20.35
C GLU A 523 -3.36 -11.18 19.09
N ARG A 524 -3.24 -12.26 18.32
CA ARG A 524 -3.95 -12.42 17.05
C ARG A 524 -4.48 -13.83 16.88
N LEU A 525 -5.79 -13.93 16.68
CA LEU A 525 -6.50 -15.16 16.38
C LEU A 525 -7.34 -14.99 15.12
N VAL A 526 -6.99 -15.73 14.06
CA VAL A 526 -7.67 -15.67 12.77
C VAL A 526 -8.06 -17.07 12.31
N LEU A 527 -9.36 -17.34 12.30
CA LEU A 527 -9.95 -18.64 11.95
C LEU A 527 -11.07 -18.51 10.91
N SER A 528 -11.05 -17.42 10.13
CA SER A 528 -12.12 -17.12 9.18
C SER A 528 -12.24 -18.14 8.04
N ASN A 529 -13.42 -18.27 7.47
CA ASN A 529 -13.70 -19.18 6.35
C ASN A 529 -13.29 -20.64 6.67
N ASN A 530 -13.91 -21.20 7.70
CA ASN A 530 -13.76 -22.59 8.14
C ASN A 530 -15.17 -23.19 8.40
N GLN A 531 -15.24 -24.35 9.05
CA GLN A 531 -16.47 -25.06 9.40
C GLN A 531 -16.71 -25.13 10.91
N LEU A 532 -16.20 -24.15 11.68
CA LEU A 532 -16.32 -24.11 13.14
C LEU A 532 -17.78 -23.91 13.56
N ARG A 533 -18.21 -24.65 14.58
CA ARG A 533 -19.60 -24.71 15.10
C ARG A 533 -19.64 -24.40 16.60
N GLY A 534 -20.84 -24.38 17.16
CA GLY A 534 -21.05 -24.13 18.59
C GLY A 534 -20.95 -22.64 18.94
N THR A 535 -20.83 -22.35 20.23
CA THR A 535 -20.85 -20.98 20.74
C THR A 535 -19.44 -20.41 20.90
N ILE A 536 -19.32 -19.07 20.88
CA ILE A 536 -18.10 -18.39 21.33
C ILE A 536 -18.06 -18.48 22.87
N PRO A 537 -17.06 -19.15 23.48
CA PRO A 537 -16.99 -19.31 24.93
C PRO A 537 -16.68 -17.98 25.63
N LYS A 538 -17.27 -17.76 26.80
CA LYS A 538 -17.01 -16.56 27.63
C LYS A 538 -15.54 -16.37 28.01
N ASP A 539 -14.81 -17.47 28.12
CA ASP A 539 -13.40 -17.51 28.52
C ASP A 539 -12.49 -16.79 27.50
N ILE A 540 -12.99 -16.49 26.29
CA ILE A 540 -12.29 -15.60 25.34
C ILE A 540 -12.00 -14.22 25.93
N GLY A 541 -12.80 -13.75 26.90
CA GLY A 541 -12.56 -12.52 27.63
C GLY A 541 -11.31 -12.53 28.51
N ASN A 542 -10.71 -13.70 28.78
CA ASN A 542 -9.43 -13.79 29.48
C ASN A 542 -8.24 -13.38 28.59
N LEU A 543 -8.43 -13.30 27.27
CA LEU A 543 -7.41 -12.92 26.31
C LEU A 543 -7.26 -11.39 26.25
N THR A 544 -6.67 -10.82 27.30
CA THR A 544 -6.56 -9.36 27.46
C THR A 544 -5.53 -8.72 26.52
N ALA A 545 -4.57 -9.50 26.02
CA ALA A 545 -3.61 -9.09 24.99
C ALA A 545 -4.18 -9.13 23.56
N LEU A 546 -5.35 -9.75 23.36
CA LEU A 546 -5.93 -9.97 22.04
C LEU A 546 -6.26 -8.64 21.35
N SER A 547 -5.59 -8.40 20.24
CA SER A 547 -5.74 -7.23 19.36
C SER A 547 -6.59 -7.55 18.13
N VAL A 548 -6.50 -8.77 17.59
CA VAL A 548 -7.27 -9.18 16.42
C VAL A 548 -7.99 -10.49 16.69
N LEU A 549 -9.32 -10.46 16.58
CA LEU A 549 -10.16 -11.64 16.57
C LEU A 549 -10.96 -11.70 15.26
N ASN A 550 -10.68 -12.69 14.42
CA ASN A 550 -11.42 -12.92 13.19
C ASN A 550 -11.95 -14.35 13.12
N LEU A 551 -13.26 -14.49 13.25
CA LEU A 551 -14.02 -15.74 13.16
C LEU A 551 -15.05 -15.72 12.01
N ASN A 552 -14.89 -14.79 11.06
CA ASN A 552 -15.81 -14.58 9.95
C ASN A 552 -16.07 -15.86 9.14
N SER A 553 -17.26 -16.02 8.55
CA SER A 553 -17.55 -17.12 7.60
C SER A 553 -17.32 -18.50 8.24
N ASN A 554 -18.02 -18.73 9.35
CA ASN A 554 -18.07 -20.03 10.03
C ASN A 554 -19.54 -20.40 10.29
N LEU A 555 -19.77 -21.42 11.12
CA LEU A 555 -21.10 -21.92 11.50
C LEU A 555 -21.35 -21.69 13.00
N LEU A 556 -20.74 -20.65 13.60
CA LEU A 556 -20.88 -20.33 15.01
C LEU A 556 -22.31 -19.86 15.32
N GLU A 557 -22.84 -20.28 16.46
CA GLU A 557 -24.20 -19.99 16.92
C GLU A 557 -24.20 -19.44 18.36
N GLY A 558 -25.38 -19.23 18.93
CA GLY A 558 -25.51 -18.65 20.28
C GLY A 558 -25.37 -17.12 20.28
N THR A 559 -24.97 -16.55 21.41
CA THR A 559 -24.82 -15.11 21.61
C THR A 559 -23.35 -14.70 21.60
N ILE A 560 -23.07 -13.42 21.31
CA ILE A 560 -21.75 -12.85 21.54
C ILE A 560 -21.58 -12.71 23.08
N PRO A 561 -20.53 -13.28 23.70
CA PRO A 561 -20.34 -13.19 25.15
C PRO A 561 -20.00 -11.75 25.58
N GLU A 562 -20.55 -11.30 26.70
CA GLU A 562 -20.28 -9.96 27.23
C GLU A 562 -18.83 -9.79 27.67
N GLU A 563 -18.19 -10.89 28.10
CA GLU A 563 -16.82 -10.94 28.54
C GLU A 563 -15.81 -10.59 27.45
N LEU A 564 -16.19 -10.65 26.17
CA LEU A 564 -15.35 -10.19 25.06
C LEU A 564 -14.98 -8.69 25.20
N GLY A 565 -15.80 -7.91 25.90
CA GLY A 565 -15.48 -6.52 26.24
C GLY A 565 -14.30 -6.35 27.20
N HIS A 566 -13.79 -7.43 27.83
CA HIS A 566 -12.59 -7.37 28.68
C HIS A 566 -11.27 -7.35 27.89
N SER A 567 -11.29 -7.72 26.60
CA SER A 567 -10.11 -7.69 25.72
C SER A 567 -9.81 -6.27 25.24
N ALA A 568 -9.36 -5.42 26.16
CA ALA A 568 -9.20 -3.97 25.95
C ALA A 568 -8.18 -3.59 24.84
N ALA A 569 -7.32 -4.52 24.42
CA ALA A 569 -6.38 -4.34 23.31
C ALA A 569 -7.02 -4.52 21.92
N LEU A 570 -8.27 -5.00 21.82
CA LEU A 570 -8.93 -5.30 20.55
C LEU A 570 -8.99 -4.07 19.64
N THR A 571 -8.36 -4.22 18.47
CA THR A 571 -8.40 -3.28 17.35
C THR A 571 -9.32 -3.76 16.23
N THR A 572 -9.43 -5.08 16.06
CA THR A 572 -10.26 -5.71 15.02
C THR A 572 -11.09 -6.84 15.61
N LEU A 573 -12.40 -6.73 15.45
CA LEU A 573 -13.36 -7.79 15.79
C LEU A 573 -14.22 -8.10 14.56
N ASP A 574 -14.00 -9.28 13.96
CA ASP A 574 -14.76 -9.76 12.81
C ASP A 574 -15.43 -11.10 13.13
N LEU A 575 -16.74 -11.06 13.34
CA LEU A 575 -17.61 -12.21 13.58
C LEU A 575 -18.65 -12.38 12.47
N GLY A 576 -18.44 -11.74 11.31
CA GLY A 576 -19.41 -11.71 10.22
C GLY A 576 -19.70 -13.09 9.61
N ASN A 577 -20.80 -13.21 8.89
CA ASN A 577 -21.20 -14.43 8.17
C ASN A 577 -21.19 -15.69 9.06
N ASN A 578 -21.97 -15.66 10.13
CA ASN A 578 -22.16 -16.75 11.09
C ASN A 578 -23.67 -16.92 11.38
N GLN A 579 -24.02 -17.69 12.42
CA GLN A 579 -25.39 -17.87 12.90
C GLN A 579 -25.61 -17.25 14.29
N LEU A 580 -24.82 -16.26 14.68
CA LEU A 580 -24.90 -15.59 15.98
C LEU A 580 -26.24 -14.87 16.14
N SER A 581 -26.76 -14.86 17.36
CA SER A 581 -28.10 -14.39 17.72
C SER A 581 -28.06 -13.59 19.02
N GLY A 582 -29.21 -13.10 19.48
CA GLY A 582 -29.29 -12.22 20.66
C GLY A 582 -28.87 -10.79 20.35
N SER A 583 -28.61 -9.98 21.37
CA SER A 583 -28.19 -8.58 21.23
C SER A 583 -26.68 -8.44 21.15
N ILE A 584 -26.23 -7.34 20.55
CA ILE A 584 -24.83 -6.90 20.65
C ILE A 584 -24.59 -6.47 22.12
N PRO A 585 -23.64 -7.09 22.85
CA PRO A 585 -23.39 -6.74 24.25
C PRO A 585 -22.95 -5.28 24.40
N GLU A 586 -23.49 -4.59 25.41
CA GLU A 586 -23.11 -3.20 25.71
C GLU A 586 -21.62 -3.07 26.04
N LYS A 587 -20.97 -4.14 26.53
CA LYS A 587 -19.54 -4.15 26.86
C LYS A 587 -18.59 -4.05 25.68
N ILE A 588 -19.03 -4.38 24.46
CA ILE A 588 -18.24 -4.08 23.26
C ILE A 588 -18.07 -2.54 23.17
N ALA A 589 -19.10 -1.80 23.61
CA ALA A 589 -19.10 -0.44 24.18
C ALA A 589 -17.78 0.22 24.57
N ASP A 590 -17.06 -0.57 25.36
CA ASP A 590 -15.98 -0.12 26.23
C ASP A 590 -14.60 -0.31 25.53
N LEU A 591 -14.56 -0.94 24.33
CA LEU A 591 -13.33 -1.24 23.60
C LEU A 591 -12.75 0.00 22.89
N VAL A 592 -11.96 0.78 23.64
CA VAL A 592 -11.37 2.06 23.21
C VAL A 592 -10.41 2.00 22.01
N GLN A 593 -9.83 0.83 21.71
CA GLN A 593 -8.88 0.67 20.59
C GLN A 593 -9.54 0.11 19.32
N LEU A 594 -10.85 -0.14 19.34
CA LEU A 594 -11.53 -0.84 18.26
C LEU A 594 -11.65 0.05 17.01
N HIS A 595 -10.99 -0.37 15.92
CA HIS A 595 -10.98 0.33 14.64
C HIS A 595 -11.78 -0.38 13.55
N CYS A 596 -12.03 -1.68 13.72
CA CYS A 596 -12.79 -2.50 12.78
C CYS A 596 -13.77 -3.39 13.56
N LEU A 597 -15.06 -3.25 13.26
CA LEU A 597 -16.12 -4.08 13.80
C LEU A 597 -16.98 -4.62 12.66
N VAL A 598 -16.95 -5.94 12.47
CA VAL A 598 -17.74 -6.63 11.45
C VAL A 598 -18.58 -7.70 12.12
N LEU A 599 -19.90 -7.48 12.17
CA LEU A 599 -20.89 -8.43 12.71
C LEU A 599 -21.94 -8.80 11.66
N SER A 600 -21.71 -8.45 10.39
CA SER A 600 -22.71 -8.58 9.34
C SER A 600 -23.07 -10.03 9.02
N HIS A 601 -24.22 -10.24 8.37
CA HIS A 601 -24.70 -11.58 7.99
C HIS A 601 -24.79 -12.54 9.19
N ASN A 602 -25.56 -12.14 10.19
CA ASN A 602 -25.87 -12.94 11.38
C ASN A 602 -27.38 -12.85 11.68
N LYS A 603 -27.81 -13.36 12.84
CA LYS A 603 -29.18 -13.27 13.36
C LYS A 603 -29.26 -12.35 14.59
N LEU A 604 -28.38 -11.35 14.69
CA LEU A 604 -28.35 -10.41 15.81
C LEU A 604 -29.61 -9.55 15.83
N SER A 605 -30.07 -9.18 17.02
CA SER A 605 -31.35 -8.51 17.26
C SER A 605 -31.22 -7.47 18.38
N GLY A 606 -32.28 -6.72 18.68
CA GLY A 606 -32.22 -5.66 19.69
C GLY A 606 -31.54 -4.38 19.17
N PRO A 607 -31.33 -3.37 20.03
CA PRO A 607 -30.76 -2.08 19.64
C PRO A 607 -29.25 -2.15 19.38
N ILE A 608 -28.75 -1.19 18.59
CA ILE A 608 -27.33 -0.87 18.54
C ILE A 608 -26.95 -0.26 19.91
N PRO A 609 -25.89 -0.73 20.59
CA PRO A 609 -25.47 -0.19 21.89
C PRO A 609 -25.24 1.34 21.86
N SER A 610 -25.78 2.06 22.85
CA SER A 610 -25.86 3.53 22.88
C SER A 610 -25.23 4.20 24.12
N GLU A 611 -24.61 3.44 25.04
CA GLU A 611 -23.95 4.02 26.22
C GLU A 611 -22.84 5.01 25.80
N PRO A 612 -22.60 6.11 26.57
CA PRO A 612 -21.68 7.18 26.23
C PRO A 612 -20.26 6.63 26.20
N SER A 613 -19.84 6.32 24.99
CA SER A 613 -18.87 5.29 24.73
C SER A 613 -17.45 5.84 24.84
N LEU A 614 -16.59 5.17 25.62
CA LEU A 614 -15.15 5.45 25.66
C LEU A 614 -14.44 5.08 24.34
N TYR A 615 -15.02 4.12 23.64
CA TYR A 615 -14.95 3.70 22.24
C TYR A 615 -14.21 4.63 21.23
N PHE A 616 -14.19 5.97 21.34
CA PHE A 616 -13.63 6.84 20.28
C PHE A 616 -12.93 8.13 20.75
N ARG A 617 -11.85 8.01 21.54
CA ARG A 617 -10.87 9.11 21.66
C ARG A 617 -9.78 8.99 20.60
N GLU A 618 -9.36 10.14 20.08
CA GLU A 618 -8.24 10.29 19.16
C GLU A 618 -7.02 9.48 19.63
N VAL A 619 -6.61 8.49 18.84
CA VAL A 619 -5.27 7.91 18.91
C VAL A 619 -4.62 8.15 17.55
N SER A 620 -3.39 8.63 17.57
CA SER A 620 -2.55 8.74 16.38
C SER A 620 -2.48 7.39 15.67
N ILE A 621 -2.91 7.35 14.41
CA ILE A 621 -2.79 6.18 13.53
C ILE A 621 -1.30 5.79 13.49
N PRO A 622 -0.90 4.58 13.94
CA PRO A 622 0.48 4.13 13.78
C PRO A 622 0.78 3.89 12.29
N ASP A 623 1.96 4.32 11.83
CA ASP A 623 2.50 4.09 10.48
C ASP A 623 2.90 2.60 10.25
N SER A 624 2.04 1.63 10.60
CA SER A 624 2.31 0.21 10.36
C SER A 624 1.48 -0.34 9.19
N SER A 625 2.15 -1.14 8.37
CA SER A 625 1.70 -1.69 7.08
C SER A 625 0.62 -2.78 7.15
N PHE A 626 -0.13 -2.89 8.25
CA PHE A 626 -0.96 -4.09 8.54
C PHE A 626 -2.48 -3.86 8.65
N PHE A 627 -3.01 -2.66 8.41
CA PHE A 627 -4.44 -2.41 8.52
C PHE A 627 -5.17 -2.44 7.16
N GLN A 628 -5.53 -3.63 6.68
CA GLN A 628 -6.35 -3.75 5.44
C GLN A 628 -7.81 -3.27 5.63
N HIS A 629 -8.30 -3.09 6.86
CA HIS A 629 -9.70 -2.78 7.16
C HIS A 629 -9.88 -1.64 8.21
N LEU A 630 -9.00 -0.64 8.21
CA LEU A 630 -9.13 0.48 9.14
C LEU A 630 -10.45 1.24 8.92
N GLY A 631 -11.24 1.41 9.98
CA GLY A 631 -12.45 2.23 9.95
C GLY A 631 -13.69 1.54 9.36
N VAL A 632 -13.70 0.20 9.25
CA VAL A 632 -14.88 -0.55 8.79
C VAL A 632 -15.80 -0.86 9.96
N PHE A 633 -17.04 -0.39 9.89
CA PHE A 633 -18.10 -0.69 10.86
C PHE A 633 -19.30 -1.28 10.13
N ASP A 634 -19.40 -2.61 10.12
CA ASP A 634 -20.37 -3.36 9.33
C ASP A 634 -21.28 -4.22 10.22
N LEU A 635 -22.52 -3.76 10.41
CA LEU A 635 -23.60 -4.47 11.11
C LEU A 635 -24.72 -4.93 10.15
N SER A 636 -24.46 -4.90 8.85
CA SER A 636 -25.46 -5.16 7.82
C SER A 636 -26.02 -6.59 7.87
N HIS A 637 -27.18 -6.82 7.26
CA HIS A 637 -27.79 -8.17 7.15
C HIS A 637 -27.97 -8.85 8.52
N ASN A 638 -28.70 -8.20 9.41
CA ASN A 638 -29.07 -8.71 10.73
C ASN A 638 -30.57 -8.41 11.00
N MET A 639 -31.02 -8.59 12.24
CA MET A 639 -32.36 -8.23 12.73
C MET A 639 -32.32 -7.10 13.75
N LEU A 640 -31.30 -6.21 13.69
CA LEU A 640 -31.14 -5.10 14.63
C LEU A 640 -32.33 -4.13 14.52
N SER A 641 -32.80 -3.62 15.65
CA SER A 641 -34.02 -2.81 15.76
C SER A 641 -33.76 -1.55 16.59
N GLY A 642 -34.76 -0.70 16.79
CA GLY A 642 -34.57 0.58 17.51
C GLY A 642 -33.96 1.66 16.62
N THR A 643 -33.44 2.72 17.22
CA THR A 643 -32.89 3.89 16.52
C THR A 643 -31.40 3.75 16.25
N ILE A 644 -30.89 4.49 15.25
CA ILE A 644 -29.44 4.71 15.11
C ILE A 644 -29.03 5.70 16.23
N PRO A 645 -28.08 5.35 17.13
CA PRO A 645 -27.67 6.24 18.21
C PRO A 645 -26.96 7.51 17.70
N GLU A 646 -27.22 8.66 18.34
CA GLU A 646 -26.54 9.94 18.05
C GLU A 646 -25.03 9.88 18.36
N GLU A 647 -24.66 9.01 19.29
CA GLU A 647 -23.28 8.77 19.72
C GLU A 647 -22.40 8.21 18.59
N MET A 648 -23.00 7.58 17.57
CA MET A 648 -22.29 7.13 16.37
C MET A 648 -21.72 8.30 15.54
N GLY A 649 -22.09 9.55 15.82
CA GLY A 649 -21.39 10.71 15.27
C GLY A 649 -19.96 10.91 15.82
N ASN A 650 -19.56 10.17 16.86
CA ASN A 650 -18.25 10.32 17.51
C ASN A 650 -17.16 9.36 16.99
N LEU A 651 -17.48 8.42 16.08
CA LEU A 651 -16.57 7.36 15.60
C LEU A 651 -15.46 7.88 14.65
N MET A 652 -14.53 8.71 15.11
CA MET A 652 -13.60 9.45 14.20
C MET A 652 -12.76 8.58 13.25
N VAL A 653 -12.53 7.31 13.59
CA VAL A 653 -11.76 6.35 12.77
C VAL A 653 -12.60 5.78 11.61
N VAL A 654 -13.93 5.86 11.67
CA VAL A 654 -14.83 5.20 10.70
C VAL A 654 -14.73 5.83 9.32
N VAL A 655 -14.53 4.94 8.34
CA VAL A 655 -14.47 5.18 6.91
C VAL A 655 -15.69 4.60 6.21
N ASP A 656 -16.15 3.42 6.63
CA ASP A 656 -17.32 2.75 6.08
C ASP A 656 -18.29 2.41 7.21
N LEU A 657 -19.52 2.95 7.13
CA LEU A 657 -20.61 2.63 8.05
C LEU A 657 -21.73 1.91 7.30
N LEU A 658 -21.85 0.61 7.55
CA LEU A 658 -22.78 -0.28 6.85
C LEU A 658 -23.80 -0.85 7.85
N LEU A 659 -25.04 -0.38 7.78
CA LEU A 659 -26.15 -0.79 8.65
C LEU A 659 -27.34 -1.34 7.84
N ASN A 660 -27.15 -1.58 6.54
CA ASN A 660 -28.19 -1.97 5.61
C ASN A 660 -28.80 -3.35 5.91
N ASN A 661 -30.03 -3.57 5.44
CA ASN A 661 -30.77 -4.83 5.61
C ASN A 661 -30.92 -5.22 7.10
N ASN A 662 -31.55 -4.33 7.87
CA ASN A 662 -31.88 -4.51 9.29
C ASN A 662 -33.34 -4.07 9.55
N LYS A 663 -33.73 -3.94 10.82
CA LYS A 663 -35.04 -3.44 11.28
C LYS A 663 -34.90 -2.10 12.02
N LEU A 664 -33.90 -1.29 11.68
CA LEU A 664 -33.67 0.02 12.31
C LEU A 664 -34.80 0.98 11.96
N SER A 665 -35.16 1.87 12.88
CA SER A 665 -36.33 2.73 12.81
C SER A 665 -36.03 4.11 13.40
N GLY A 666 -36.97 5.06 13.30
CA GLY A 666 -36.73 6.44 13.73
C GLY A 666 -35.95 7.26 12.70
N GLU A 667 -35.52 8.45 13.10
CA GLU A 667 -34.84 9.40 12.20
C GLU A 667 -33.36 9.06 12.01
N ILE A 668 -32.78 9.51 10.89
CA ILE A 668 -31.33 9.44 10.67
C ILE A 668 -30.67 10.55 11.52
N PRO A 669 -29.73 10.23 12.42
CA PRO A 669 -29.02 11.22 13.21
C PRO A 669 -28.19 12.19 12.35
N GLY A 670 -28.40 13.49 12.52
CA GLY A 670 -27.57 14.51 11.85
C GLY A 670 -26.11 14.48 12.31
N SER A 671 -25.84 13.93 13.50
CA SER A 671 -24.51 13.76 14.08
C SER A 671 -23.57 12.87 13.25
N LEU A 672 -24.08 11.99 12.37
CA LEU A 672 -23.24 11.19 11.46
C LEU A 672 -22.37 12.05 10.54
N SER A 673 -22.75 13.30 10.28
CA SER A 673 -21.95 14.29 9.55
C SER A 673 -20.62 14.68 10.21
N ARG A 674 -20.46 14.35 11.50
CA ARG A 674 -19.24 14.60 12.27
C ARG A 674 -18.13 13.60 11.93
N LEU A 675 -18.46 12.48 11.30
CA LEU A 675 -17.50 11.46 10.84
C LEU A 675 -16.68 11.97 9.65
N LYS A 676 -15.57 12.67 9.93
CA LYS A 676 -14.76 13.36 8.90
C LYS A 676 -14.02 12.44 7.93
N ASN A 677 -13.87 11.16 8.28
CA ASN A 677 -13.23 10.16 7.44
C ASN A 677 -14.22 9.28 6.66
N LEU A 678 -15.53 9.49 6.84
CA LEU A 678 -16.58 8.67 6.23
C LEU A 678 -16.57 8.82 4.69
N THR A 679 -16.41 7.69 4.01
CA THR A 679 -16.48 7.55 2.55
C THR A 679 -17.74 6.82 2.10
N THR A 680 -18.22 5.87 2.91
CA THR A 680 -19.44 5.11 2.59
C THR A 680 -20.41 5.11 3.76
N LEU A 681 -21.66 5.50 3.48
CA LEU A 681 -22.79 5.37 4.40
C LEU A 681 -23.90 4.55 3.73
N ASP A 682 -24.14 3.34 4.22
CA ASP A 682 -25.23 2.49 3.75
C ASP A 682 -26.22 2.16 4.87
N LEU A 683 -27.41 2.75 4.75
CA LEU A 683 -28.55 2.56 5.65
C LEU A 683 -29.74 1.90 4.95
N SER A 684 -29.53 1.35 3.75
CA SER A 684 -30.61 0.85 2.89
C SER A 684 -31.34 -0.37 3.47
N GLY A 685 -32.60 -0.58 3.11
CA GLY A 685 -33.36 -1.75 3.55
C GLY A 685 -33.62 -1.76 5.07
N ASN A 686 -34.10 -0.65 5.60
CA ASN A 686 -34.49 -0.47 7.00
C ASN A 686 -35.91 0.12 7.10
N MET A 687 -36.34 0.51 8.30
CA MET A 687 -37.61 1.18 8.58
C MET A 687 -37.39 2.64 9.02
N LEU A 688 -36.35 3.31 8.51
CA LEU A 688 -36.01 4.68 8.90
C LEU A 688 -37.07 5.67 8.40
N THR A 689 -37.45 6.62 9.25
CA THR A 689 -38.50 7.62 9.03
C THR A 689 -37.92 9.04 9.10
N GLY A 690 -38.76 10.07 8.93
CA GLY A 690 -38.33 11.47 8.98
C GLY A 690 -37.64 11.92 7.70
N SER A 691 -36.98 13.08 7.74
CA SER A 691 -36.29 13.66 6.58
C SER A 691 -34.83 13.26 6.50
N ILE A 692 -34.23 13.31 5.31
CA ILE A 692 -32.78 13.21 5.15
C ILE A 692 -32.12 14.42 5.83
N PRO A 693 -31.19 14.23 6.79
CA PRO A 693 -30.56 15.35 7.50
C PRO A 693 -29.72 16.21 6.54
N PRO A 694 -29.95 17.53 6.48
CA PRO A 694 -29.13 18.41 5.64
C PRO A 694 -27.66 18.43 6.05
N GLU A 695 -27.34 18.14 7.31
CA GLU A 695 -25.98 18.05 7.87
C GLU A 695 -25.12 17.01 7.15
N LEU A 696 -25.70 15.96 6.54
CA LEU A 696 -24.94 14.98 5.76
C LEU A 696 -24.18 15.62 4.58
N GLY A 697 -24.59 16.81 4.14
CA GLY A 697 -23.83 17.61 3.17
C GLY A 697 -22.48 18.13 3.68
N ASP A 698 -22.19 18.01 4.98
CA ASP A 698 -20.90 18.39 5.59
C ASP A 698 -19.86 17.25 5.62
N SER A 699 -20.24 16.05 5.18
CA SER A 699 -19.36 14.87 5.06
C SER A 699 -18.53 14.92 3.78
N SER A 700 -17.55 15.84 3.72
CA SER A 700 -16.83 16.17 2.48
C SER A 700 -16.06 15.02 1.81
N LYS A 701 -15.76 13.92 2.52
CA LYS A 701 -15.10 12.73 1.96
C LYS A 701 -16.07 11.66 1.45
N LEU A 702 -17.39 11.86 1.62
CA LEU A 702 -18.40 10.88 1.26
C LEU A 702 -18.41 10.62 -0.25
N GLN A 703 -18.29 9.35 -0.62
CA GLN A 703 -18.30 8.83 -1.98
C GLN A 703 -19.57 8.03 -2.27
N GLY A 704 -20.09 7.29 -1.28
CA GLY A 704 -21.32 6.50 -1.40
C GLY A 704 -22.33 6.86 -0.33
N LEU A 705 -23.54 7.26 -0.75
CA LEU A 705 -24.69 7.47 0.14
C LEU A 705 -25.86 6.61 -0.31
N TYR A 706 -26.20 5.60 0.49
CA TYR A 706 -27.26 4.63 0.19
C TYR A 706 -28.31 4.66 1.30
N LEU A 707 -29.48 5.22 0.98
CA LEU A 707 -30.64 5.34 1.86
C LEU A 707 -31.88 4.63 1.32
N GLY A 708 -31.71 3.83 0.26
CA GLY A 708 -32.80 3.19 -0.46
C GLY A 708 -33.63 2.22 0.39
N ASN A 709 -34.88 1.97 0.00
CA ASN A 709 -35.81 1.05 0.66
C ASN A 709 -35.98 1.36 2.16
N ASN A 710 -36.45 2.56 2.46
CA ASN A 710 -36.78 3.06 3.80
C ASN A 710 -38.15 3.76 3.78
N GLN A 711 -38.50 4.47 4.86
CA GLN A 711 -39.74 5.25 4.98
C GLN A 711 -39.43 6.76 5.10
N LEU A 712 -38.33 7.22 4.47
CA LEU A 712 -37.90 8.62 4.53
C LEU A 712 -38.88 9.50 3.76
N ALA A 713 -39.25 10.64 4.33
CA ALA A 713 -40.23 11.57 3.79
C ALA A 713 -39.69 13.00 3.75
N GLY A 714 -40.44 13.92 3.14
CA GLY A 714 -40.01 15.31 2.96
C GLY A 714 -39.12 15.49 1.73
N THR A 715 -38.46 16.65 1.64
CA THR A 715 -37.69 17.02 0.44
C THR A 715 -36.25 16.52 0.49
N ILE A 716 -35.64 16.30 -0.68
CA ILE A 716 -34.21 16.02 -0.80
C ILE A 716 -33.43 17.30 -0.46
N PRO A 717 -32.53 17.31 0.55
CA PRO A 717 -31.78 18.51 0.91
C PRO A 717 -30.83 18.94 -0.22
N GLY A 718 -30.97 20.18 -0.69
CA GLY A 718 -30.05 20.74 -1.68
C GLY A 718 -28.59 20.82 -1.24
N ARG A 719 -28.32 20.78 0.08
CA ARG A 719 -26.97 20.77 0.67
C ARG A 719 -26.15 19.53 0.30
N LEU A 720 -26.81 18.41 -0.04
CA LEU A 720 -26.12 17.23 -0.57
C LEU A 720 -25.38 17.52 -1.89
N GLY A 721 -25.82 18.52 -2.66
CA GLY A 721 -25.16 18.93 -3.90
C GLY A 721 -23.76 19.55 -3.70
N VAL A 722 -23.32 19.76 -2.45
CA VAL A 722 -21.96 20.26 -2.11
C VAL A 722 -20.94 19.12 -2.00
N LEU A 723 -21.38 17.85 -1.95
CA LEU A 723 -20.53 16.68 -1.79
C LEU A 723 -19.74 16.35 -3.07
N GLY A 724 -18.70 17.13 -3.35
CA GLY A 724 -17.93 17.04 -4.60
C GLY A 724 -17.27 15.69 -4.87
N ASN A 725 -17.06 14.85 -3.86
CA ASN A 725 -16.47 13.51 -3.99
C ASN A 725 -17.52 12.39 -4.13
N LEU A 726 -18.82 12.72 -4.14
CA LEU A 726 -19.88 11.72 -4.18
C LEU A 726 -19.91 11.04 -5.56
N VAL A 727 -19.75 9.71 -5.56
CA VAL A 727 -19.74 8.85 -6.74
C VAL A 727 -21.08 8.14 -6.93
N LYS A 728 -21.74 7.73 -5.84
CA LYS A 728 -23.02 7.02 -5.88
C LYS A 728 -24.01 7.61 -4.87
N LEU A 729 -25.22 7.90 -5.34
CA LEU A 729 -26.34 8.34 -4.53
C LEU A 729 -27.56 7.46 -4.82
N ASN A 730 -28.02 6.73 -3.82
CA ASN A 730 -29.20 5.87 -3.91
C ASN A 730 -30.23 6.25 -2.84
N LEU A 731 -31.38 6.76 -3.29
CA LEU A 731 -32.53 7.13 -2.46
C LEU A 731 -33.81 6.36 -2.87
N THR A 732 -33.67 5.25 -3.59
CA THR A 732 -34.80 4.49 -4.16
C THR A 732 -35.80 4.04 -3.10
N GLY A 733 -37.08 3.87 -3.44
CA GLY A 733 -38.04 3.20 -2.55
C GLY A 733 -38.24 3.91 -1.21
N ASN A 734 -38.57 5.20 -1.26
CA ASN A 734 -38.87 6.05 -0.10
C ASN A 734 -40.17 6.86 -0.35
N GLN A 735 -40.49 7.80 0.54
CA GLN A 735 -41.65 8.70 0.47
C GLN A 735 -41.20 10.16 0.22
N LEU A 736 -40.07 10.36 -0.48
CA LEU A 736 -39.51 11.69 -0.73
C LEU A 736 -40.37 12.47 -1.72
N CYS A 737 -40.59 13.75 -1.45
CA CYS A 737 -41.46 14.62 -2.25
C CYS A 737 -40.77 15.94 -2.61
N GLY A 738 -41.42 16.76 -3.44
CA GLY A 738 -40.84 18.00 -3.95
C GLY A 738 -39.87 17.77 -5.12
N PRO A 739 -39.24 18.86 -5.61
CA PRO A 739 -38.40 18.80 -6.79
C PRO A 739 -37.01 18.23 -6.52
N VAL A 740 -36.42 17.62 -7.56
CA VAL A 740 -35.01 17.23 -7.55
C VAL A 740 -34.12 18.50 -7.41
N PRO A 741 -33.20 18.57 -6.45
CA PRO A 741 -32.41 19.78 -6.22
C PRO A 741 -31.52 20.15 -7.41
N ARG A 742 -31.58 21.42 -7.83
CA ARG A 742 -30.73 21.95 -8.92
C ARG A 742 -29.23 21.84 -8.61
N SER A 743 -28.85 21.85 -7.34
CA SER A 743 -27.47 21.70 -6.88
C SER A 743 -26.86 20.33 -7.19
N PHE A 744 -27.65 19.29 -7.52
CA PHE A 744 -27.10 17.99 -7.91
C PHE A 744 -26.27 18.08 -9.19
N GLY A 745 -26.55 19.06 -10.06
CA GLY A 745 -25.72 19.35 -11.22
C GLY A 745 -24.28 19.81 -10.90
N ASP A 746 -23.96 20.06 -9.63
CA ASP A 746 -22.60 20.41 -9.18
C ASP A 746 -21.79 19.19 -8.69
N LEU A 747 -22.39 18.00 -8.62
CA LEU A 747 -21.74 16.74 -8.22
C LEU A 747 -20.92 16.15 -9.38
N LYS A 748 -19.64 16.53 -9.47
CA LYS A 748 -18.79 16.23 -10.64
C LYS A 748 -18.35 14.76 -10.74
N GLU A 749 -18.18 14.08 -9.61
CA GLU A 749 -17.73 12.69 -9.56
C GLU A 749 -18.87 11.67 -9.60
N LEU A 750 -20.13 12.12 -9.59
CA LEU A 750 -21.28 11.22 -9.51
C LEU A 750 -21.44 10.41 -10.80
N THR A 751 -21.47 9.09 -10.65
CA THR A 751 -21.66 8.13 -11.73
C THR A 751 -23.05 7.51 -11.73
N HIS A 752 -23.68 7.37 -10.56
CA HIS A 752 -24.99 6.74 -10.42
C HIS A 752 -25.90 7.55 -9.50
N LEU A 753 -27.06 7.93 -10.04
CA LEU A 753 -28.12 8.63 -9.32
C LEU A 753 -29.40 7.81 -9.40
N ASP A 754 -29.82 7.26 -8.26
CA ASP A 754 -31.09 6.53 -8.15
C ASP A 754 -32.05 7.24 -7.19
N LEU A 755 -33.13 7.77 -7.76
CA LEU A 755 -34.23 8.47 -7.09
C LEU A 755 -35.58 7.77 -7.33
N SER A 756 -35.55 6.54 -7.85
CA SER A 756 -36.76 5.82 -8.27
C SER A 756 -37.69 5.47 -7.11
N TYR A 757 -38.95 5.16 -7.41
CA TYR A 757 -39.95 4.73 -6.41
C TYR A 757 -40.09 5.72 -5.24
N ASN A 758 -40.42 6.97 -5.56
CA ASN A 758 -40.65 8.05 -4.60
C ASN A 758 -41.88 8.88 -5.00
N GLU A 759 -42.12 10.00 -4.33
CA GLU A 759 -43.19 10.97 -4.65
C GLU A 759 -42.64 12.29 -5.22
N LEU A 760 -41.47 12.27 -5.86
CA LEU A 760 -40.82 13.48 -6.39
C LEU A 760 -41.65 14.11 -7.50
N ASP A 761 -41.77 15.43 -7.50
CA ASP A 761 -42.58 16.20 -8.44
C ASP A 761 -41.79 17.34 -9.09
N GLY A 762 -42.45 18.15 -9.93
CA GLY A 762 -41.80 19.20 -10.69
C GLY A 762 -40.97 18.67 -11.86
N GLU A 763 -40.12 19.53 -12.41
CA GLU A 763 -39.30 19.23 -13.59
C GLU A 763 -37.94 18.63 -13.19
N LEU A 764 -37.38 17.78 -14.05
CA LEU A 764 -35.99 17.38 -13.92
C LEU A 764 -35.08 18.58 -14.19
N PRO A 765 -34.19 18.96 -13.25
CA PRO A 765 -33.41 20.17 -13.40
C PRO A 765 -32.39 20.03 -14.53
N SER A 766 -32.40 20.98 -15.46
CA SER A 766 -31.46 21.05 -16.59
C SER A 766 -29.99 21.08 -16.16
N SER A 767 -29.71 21.49 -14.90
CA SER A 767 -28.37 21.44 -14.33
C SER A 767 -27.75 20.04 -14.27
N LEU A 768 -28.54 18.95 -14.30
CA LEU A 768 -28.04 17.58 -14.35
C LEU A 768 -27.19 17.33 -15.60
N SER A 769 -27.46 18.04 -16.70
CA SER A 769 -26.68 17.92 -17.95
C SER A 769 -25.21 18.30 -17.79
N ARG A 770 -24.81 18.92 -16.67
CA ARG A 770 -23.41 19.25 -16.35
C ARG A 770 -22.61 18.08 -15.77
N MET A 771 -23.27 16.98 -15.36
CA MET A 771 -22.63 15.85 -14.70
C MET A 771 -22.01 14.89 -15.73
N LEU A 772 -20.82 15.19 -16.21
CA LEU A 772 -20.19 14.48 -17.34
C LEU A 772 -19.85 13.00 -17.06
N ASN A 773 -19.67 12.65 -15.79
CA ASN A 773 -19.34 11.28 -15.36
C ASN A 773 -20.58 10.42 -15.07
N LEU A 774 -21.80 10.95 -15.20
CA LEU A 774 -23.02 10.21 -14.91
C LEU A 774 -23.24 9.09 -15.93
N VAL A 775 -23.29 7.86 -15.45
CA VAL A 775 -23.48 6.61 -16.21
C VAL A 775 -24.92 6.12 -16.10
N GLY A 776 -25.53 6.19 -14.91
CA GLY A 776 -26.88 5.71 -14.66
C GLY A 776 -27.78 6.76 -14.00
N LEU A 777 -28.92 7.04 -14.62
CA LEU A 777 -29.98 7.90 -14.09
C LEU A 777 -31.29 7.11 -13.96
N TYR A 778 -31.77 6.94 -12.72
CA TYR A 778 -32.97 6.20 -12.40
C TYR A 778 -33.94 7.10 -11.63
N VAL A 779 -35.09 7.42 -12.24
CA VAL A 779 -36.12 8.28 -11.63
C VAL A 779 -37.52 7.70 -11.82
N GLN A 780 -37.62 6.44 -12.24
CA GLN A 780 -38.89 5.81 -12.53
C GLN A 780 -39.83 5.75 -11.32
N LYS A 781 -41.14 5.68 -11.58
CA LYS A 781 -42.19 5.60 -10.55
C LYS A 781 -42.12 6.79 -9.59
N ASN A 782 -42.24 7.99 -10.14
CA ASN A 782 -42.34 9.26 -9.44
C ASN A 782 -43.51 10.10 -10.02
N ARG A 783 -43.58 11.39 -9.65
CA ARG A 783 -44.55 12.37 -10.16
C ARG A 783 -43.87 13.49 -10.97
N LEU A 784 -42.70 13.22 -11.55
CA LEU A 784 -41.93 14.21 -12.32
C LEU A 784 -42.67 14.58 -13.62
N SER A 785 -42.62 15.84 -14.01
CA SER A 785 -43.39 16.40 -15.12
C SER A 785 -42.57 17.36 -15.99
N GLY A 786 -43.18 17.90 -17.04
CA GLY A 786 -42.54 18.82 -17.97
C GLY A 786 -41.71 18.12 -19.05
N PRO A 787 -41.08 18.90 -19.95
CA PRO A 787 -40.34 18.36 -21.07
C PRO A 787 -38.95 17.87 -20.65
N VAL A 788 -38.43 16.87 -21.36
CA VAL A 788 -37.07 16.32 -21.15
C VAL A 788 -36.01 16.96 -22.05
N ASP A 789 -36.38 17.99 -22.81
CA ASP A 789 -35.55 18.69 -23.79
C ASP A 789 -34.42 19.51 -23.15
N GLU A 790 -34.65 20.09 -21.97
CA GLU A 790 -33.64 20.91 -21.28
C GLU A 790 -32.42 20.10 -20.78
N LEU A 791 -32.55 18.78 -20.58
CA LEU A 791 -31.44 17.89 -20.21
C LEU A 791 -30.37 17.78 -21.32
N SER A 792 -30.66 18.31 -22.50
CA SER A 792 -29.89 18.04 -23.72
C SER A 792 -28.87 19.12 -24.13
N SER A 793 -28.74 20.17 -23.33
CA SER A 793 -27.92 21.35 -23.62
C SER A 793 -26.40 21.07 -23.73
N ILE A 794 -25.90 19.88 -23.32
CA ILE A 794 -24.47 19.49 -23.33
C ILE A 794 -24.25 18.02 -23.81
N SER A 795 -25.14 17.50 -24.66
CA SER A 795 -25.27 16.05 -24.97
C SER A 795 -24.02 15.28 -25.46
N ASN A 796 -23.01 15.92 -26.07
CA ASN A 796 -21.89 15.19 -26.69
C ASN A 796 -20.82 14.67 -25.70
N ALA A 797 -20.84 15.11 -24.44
CA ALA A 797 -19.84 14.75 -23.43
C ALA A 797 -20.40 13.87 -22.29
N TRP A 798 -21.69 13.55 -22.32
CA TRP A 798 -22.35 12.71 -21.31
C TRP A 798 -22.03 11.23 -21.54
N LYS A 799 -21.47 10.57 -20.54
CA LYS A 799 -21.16 9.12 -20.54
C LYS A 799 -22.34 8.25 -20.09
N ILE A 800 -23.57 8.73 -20.30
CA ILE A 800 -24.76 8.06 -19.79
C ILE A 800 -25.04 6.78 -20.59
N GLU A 801 -25.11 5.66 -19.89
CA GLU A 801 -25.40 4.34 -20.44
C GLU A 801 -26.85 3.94 -20.20
N THR A 802 -27.38 4.25 -19.00
CA THR A 802 -28.73 3.86 -18.59
C THR A 802 -29.55 5.06 -18.17
N MET A 803 -30.71 5.22 -18.81
CA MET A 803 -31.74 6.19 -18.44
C MET A 803 -33.08 5.49 -18.24
N ASN A 804 -33.59 5.49 -17.02
CA ASN A 804 -34.94 5.03 -16.72
C ASN A 804 -35.80 6.18 -16.16
N LEU A 805 -36.65 6.72 -17.02
CA LEU A 805 -37.59 7.82 -16.74
C LEU A 805 -39.05 7.35 -16.70
N SER A 806 -39.28 6.03 -16.70
CA SER A 806 -40.61 5.45 -16.87
C SER A 806 -41.58 5.76 -15.71
N ASN A 807 -42.88 5.62 -15.97
CA ASN A 807 -43.95 5.83 -15.01
C ASN A 807 -43.85 7.18 -14.28
N ASN A 808 -43.87 8.25 -15.04
CA ASN A 808 -43.87 9.63 -14.56
C ASN A 808 -44.94 10.44 -15.34
N PHE A 809 -44.89 11.76 -15.25
CA PHE A 809 -45.76 12.69 -15.97
C PHE A 809 -45.01 13.52 -17.02
N PHE A 810 -43.85 13.06 -17.53
CA PHE A 810 -43.10 13.78 -18.57
C PHE A 810 -43.94 13.98 -19.82
N ASP A 811 -43.91 15.17 -20.40
CA ASP A 811 -44.66 15.56 -21.59
C ASP A 811 -43.77 16.25 -22.63
N GLY A 812 -44.38 16.80 -23.68
CA GLY A 812 -43.64 17.34 -24.82
C GLY A 812 -43.05 16.25 -25.72
N ASP A 813 -42.26 16.67 -26.70
CA ASP A 813 -41.71 15.80 -27.73
C ASP A 813 -40.37 15.19 -27.29
N LEU A 814 -40.03 14.02 -27.84
CA LEU A 814 -38.71 13.43 -27.64
C LEU A 814 -37.62 14.31 -28.28
N PRO A 815 -36.57 14.72 -27.54
CA PRO A 815 -35.57 15.64 -28.03
C PRO A 815 -34.62 14.96 -29.03
N ARG A 816 -34.36 15.61 -30.17
CA ARG A 816 -33.45 15.10 -31.22
C ARG A 816 -32.04 14.86 -30.70
N SER A 817 -31.61 15.68 -29.75
CA SER A 817 -30.30 15.65 -29.09
C SER A 817 -30.04 14.39 -28.27
N PHE A 818 -31.07 13.60 -27.89
CA PHE A 818 -30.83 12.27 -27.32
C PHE A 818 -30.10 11.35 -28.29
N GLY A 819 -30.24 11.57 -29.61
CA GLY A 819 -29.46 10.86 -30.62
C GLY A 819 -27.94 11.10 -30.55
N ASN A 820 -27.47 12.05 -29.74
CA ASN A 820 -26.05 12.31 -29.51
C ASN A 820 -25.47 11.54 -28.32
N LEU A 821 -26.28 10.82 -27.53
CA LEU A 821 -25.85 10.06 -26.35
C LEU A 821 -25.20 8.73 -26.78
N SER A 822 -23.99 8.79 -27.31
CA SER A 822 -23.32 7.66 -27.97
C SER A 822 -23.02 6.45 -27.07
N TYR A 823 -23.03 6.62 -25.74
CA TYR A 823 -22.84 5.56 -24.75
C TYR A 823 -24.15 4.88 -24.32
N LEU A 824 -25.31 5.42 -24.71
CA LEU A 824 -26.61 4.94 -24.23
C LEU A 824 -26.91 3.52 -24.72
N THR A 825 -27.10 2.61 -23.78
CA THR A 825 -27.45 1.19 -24.02
C THR A 825 -28.89 0.88 -23.62
N TYR A 826 -29.41 1.58 -22.60
CA TYR A 826 -30.75 1.35 -22.05
C TYR A 826 -31.52 2.66 -21.91
N LEU A 827 -32.65 2.76 -22.60
CA LEU A 827 -33.57 3.90 -22.50
C LEU A 827 -35.01 3.44 -22.25
N ASP A 828 -35.56 3.79 -21.10
CA ASP A 828 -36.93 3.49 -20.73
C ASP A 828 -37.71 4.77 -20.37
N LEU A 829 -38.77 5.01 -21.14
CA LEU A 829 -39.63 6.19 -21.09
C LEU A 829 -41.11 5.78 -20.96
N HIS A 830 -41.40 4.50 -20.70
CA HIS A 830 -42.78 4.00 -20.77
C HIS A 830 -43.68 4.64 -19.72
N GLY A 831 -44.99 4.70 -19.98
CA GLY A 831 -45.97 5.18 -19.01
C GLY A 831 -45.81 6.67 -18.66
N ASN A 832 -45.62 7.51 -19.67
CA ASN A 832 -45.51 8.97 -19.54
C ASN A 832 -46.60 9.67 -20.41
N LYS A 833 -46.47 10.99 -20.62
CA LYS A 833 -47.38 11.81 -21.45
C LYS A 833 -46.70 12.36 -22.71
N LEU A 834 -45.60 11.74 -23.16
CA LEU A 834 -44.77 12.21 -24.27
C LEU A 834 -45.55 12.21 -25.59
N THR A 835 -45.33 13.25 -26.40
CA THR A 835 -45.97 13.50 -27.70
C THR A 835 -44.94 13.53 -28.84
N GLY A 836 -45.32 14.06 -30.01
CA GLY A 836 -44.42 14.17 -31.16
C GLY A 836 -44.19 12.82 -31.82
N GLY A 837 -43.06 12.65 -32.53
CA GLY A 837 -42.64 11.37 -33.10
C GLY A 837 -41.23 11.00 -32.67
N ILE A 838 -40.82 9.74 -32.89
CA ILE A 838 -39.44 9.31 -32.62
C ILE A 838 -38.48 10.06 -33.56
N PRO A 839 -37.49 10.81 -33.05
CA PRO A 839 -36.52 11.52 -33.89
C PRO A 839 -35.69 10.56 -34.75
N LEU A 840 -35.37 10.98 -35.98
CA LEU A 840 -34.50 10.22 -36.89
C LEU A 840 -33.08 10.04 -36.33
N GLU A 841 -32.65 10.99 -35.48
CA GLU A 841 -31.37 11.03 -34.79
C GLU A 841 -31.19 9.87 -33.80
N PHE A 842 -32.26 9.24 -33.30
CA PHE A 842 -32.14 8.04 -32.45
C PHE A 842 -31.48 6.87 -33.20
N GLY A 843 -31.50 6.89 -34.54
CA GLY A 843 -30.73 5.95 -35.36
C GLY A 843 -29.20 6.10 -35.25
N ASN A 844 -28.70 7.14 -34.56
CA ASN A 844 -27.27 7.30 -34.27
C ASN A 844 -26.84 6.58 -32.99
N LEU A 845 -27.78 6.07 -32.18
CA LEU A 845 -27.53 5.39 -30.91
C LEU A 845 -27.07 3.95 -31.14
N VAL A 846 -25.87 3.79 -31.69
CA VAL A 846 -25.34 2.48 -32.13
C VAL A 846 -25.13 1.47 -31.00
N GLN A 847 -25.01 1.94 -29.76
CA GLN A 847 -24.88 1.08 -28.56
C GLN A 847 -26.25 0.71 -27.94
N LEU A 848 -27.36 1.29 -28.42
CA LEU A 848 -28.67 1.08 -27.81
C LEU A 848 -29.12 -0.37 -27.96
N GLU A 849 -29.42 -0.99 -26.83
CA GLU A 849 -29.81 -2.39 -26.72
C GLU A 849 -31.28 -2.54 -26.32
N TYR A 850 -31.78 -1.64 -25.48
CA TYR A 850 -33.15 -1.62 -24.96
C TYR A 850 -33.80 -0.25 -25.16
N LEU A 851 -34.98 -0.24 -25.78
CA LEU A 851 -35.82 0.95 -25.89
C LEU A 851 -37.28 0.63 -25.57
N ASP A 852 -37.84 1.29 -24.56
CA ASP A 852 -39.28 1.26 -24.25
C ASP A 852 -39.85 2.68 -24.21
N VAL A 853 -40.80 2.96 -25.10
CA VAL A 853 -41.57 4.21 -25.14
C VAL A 853 -43.08 3.94 -25.04
N SER A 854 -43.46 2.74 -24.61
CA SER A 854 -44.85 2.32 -24.59
C SER A 854 -45.71 3.14 -23.63
N ARG A 855 -47.04 3.08 -23.78
CA ARG A 855 -48.00 3.81 -22.92
C ARG A 855 -47.71 5.31 -22.86
N ASN A 856 -47.58 5.93 -24.04
CA ASN A 856 -47.37 7.36 -24.21
C ASN A 856 -48.37 7.91 -25.26
N LYS A 857 -48.16 9.14 -25.74
CA LYS A 857 -48.96 9.77 -26.82
C LYS A 857 -48.11 10.05 -28.06
N ILE A 858 -47.06 9.26 -28.28
CA ILE A 858 -46.14 9.43 -29.42
C ILE A 858 -46.86 9.03 -30.70
N SER A 859 -46.64 9.79 -31.77
CA SER A 859 -47.36 9.76 -33.04
C SER A 859 -46.39 9.81 -34.24
N GLY A 860 -46.92 9.78 -35.46
CA GLY A 860 -46.11 9.78 -36.68
C GLY A 860 -45.59 8.38 -37.05
N GLN A 861 -44.67 8.33 -38.01
CA GLN A 861 -44.14 7.07 -38.55
C GLN A 861 -42.94 6.56 -37.74
N ILE A 862 -42.79 5.23 -37.67
CA ILE A 862 -41.62 4.59 -37.05
C ILE A 862 -40.40 4.78 -37.97
N PRO A 863 -39.32 5.44 -37.52
CA PRO A 863 -38.14 5.66 -38.35
C PRO A 863 -37.43 4.35 -38.75
N GLU A 864 -37.11 4.16 -40.02
CA GLU A 864 -36.39 2.95 -40.47
C GLU A 864 -35.01 2.81 -39.79
N LYS A 865 -34.34 3.93 -39.52
CA LYS A 865 -33.01 3.94 -38.89
C LYS A 865 -32.99 3.35 -37.47
N ILE A 866 -34.06 3.50 -36.69
CA ILE A 866 -34.11 2.93 -35.34
C ILE A 866 -34.28 1.41 -35.40
N CYS A 867 -35.06 0.93 -36.37
CA CYS A 867 -35.23 -0.48 -36.64
C CYS A 867 -33.92 -1.15 -37.08
N SER A 868 -33.03 -0.40 -37.75
CA SER A 868 -31.75 -0.90 -38.27
C SER A 868 -30.59 -0.88 -37.27
N LEU A 869 -30.80 -0.46 -36.03
CA LEU A 869 -29.75 -0.48 -35.00
C LEU A 869 -29.32 -1.93 -34.71
N VAL A 870 -28.02 -2.18 -34.79
CA VAL A 870 -27.48 -3.55 -34.78
C VAL A 870 -27.59 -4.20 -33.41
N ASN A 871 -27.41 -3.42 -32.34
CA ASN A 871 -27.41 -3.91 -30.96
C ASN A 871 -28.81 -3.91 -30.30
N LEU A 872 -29.81 -3.27 -30.93
CA LEU A 872 -31.15 -3.13 -30.38
C LEU A 872 -31.86 -4.49 -30.35
N PHE A 873 -31.97 -5.09 -29.16
CA PHE A 873 -32.57 -6.40 -28.97
C PHE A 873 -34.02 -6.34 -28.47
N TYR A 874 -34.44 -5.21 -27.88
CA TYR A 874 -35.79 -5.01 -27.37
C TYR A 874 -36.31 -3.63 -27.74
N LEU A 875 -37.48 -3.59 -28.38
CA LEU A 875 -38.14 -2.35 -28.80
C LEU A 875 -39.64 -2.40 -28.48
N ASN A 876 -40.09 -1.59 -27.53
CA ASN A 876 -41.50 -1.54 -27.16
C ASN A 876 -42.11 -0.17 -27.51
N LEU A 877 -43.03 -0.19 -28.47
CA LEU A 877 -43.77 0.96 -28.99
C LEU A 877 -45.28 0.87 -28.70
N ALA A 878 -45.70 -0.09 -27.87
CA ALA A 878 -47.11 -0.37 -27.64
C ALA A 878 -47.85 0.83 -27.00
N GLU A 879 -49.17 0.85 -27.14
CA GLU A 879 -50.07 1.82 -26.51
C GLU A 879 -49.65 3.28 -26.79
N ASN A 880 -49.47 3.61 -28.08
CA ASN A 880 -49.15 4.93 -28.59
C ASN A 880 -50.10 5.30 -29.76
N SER A 881 -49.77 6.34 -30.52
CA SER A 881 -50.49 6.84 -31.71
C SER A 881 -49.66 6.77 -32.99
N PHE A 882 -48.77 5.77 -33.12
CA PHE A 882 -47.98 5.58 -34.34
C PHE A 882 -48.86 5.23 -35.55
N GLU A 883 -48.48 5.74 -36.73
CA GLU A 883 -49.21 5.59 -37.98
C GLU A 883 -48.31 5.16 -39.15
N GLY A 884 -48.91 4.61 -40.20
CA GLY A 884 -48.22 4.24 -41.43
C GLY A 884 -47.56 2.85 -41.42
N PRO A 885 -46.71 2.55 -42.41
CA PRO A 885 -46.11 1.23 -42.56
C PRO A 885 -45.07 0.93 -41.47
N VAL A 886 -45.13 -0.26 -40.87
CA VAL A 886 -44.04 -0.78 -40.03
C VAL A 886 -42.81 -1.08 -40.91
N PRO A 887 -41.61 -0.52 -40.61
CA PRO A 887 -40.40 -0.80 -41.37
C PRO A 887 -40.05 -2.28 -41.43
N ARG A 888 -39.43 -2.72 -42.54
CA ARG A 888 -39.14 -4.13 -42.84
C ARG A 888 -37.65 -4.47 -42.69
N SER A 889 -36.97 -3.88 -41.72
CA SER A 889 -35.54 -4.06 -41.48
C SER A 889 -35.25 -4.22 -39.98
N GLY A 890 -34.11 -4.87 -39.69
CA GLY A 890 -33.58 -5.09 -38.33
C GLY A 890 -34.60 -5.59 -37.31
N VAL A 891 -34.66 -4.98 -36.11
CA VAL A 891 -35.47 -5.45 -34.97
C VAL A 891 -36.97 -5.44 -35.27
N CYS A 892 -37.43 -4.55 -36.17
CA CYS A 892 -38.84 -4.41 -36.52
C CYS A 892 -39.39 -5.58 -37.35
N LEU A 893 -38.55 -6.49 -37.85
CA LEU A 893 -38.98 -7.76 -38.45
C LEU A 893 -39.25 -8.87 -37.43
N ASN A 894 -38.74 -8.74 -36.20
CA ASN A 894 -38.71 -9.82 -35.23
C ASN A 894 -39.82 -9.67 -34.18
N LEU A 895 -40.93 -10.39 -34.37
CA LEU A 895 -42.13 -10.33 -33.53
C LEU A 895 -41.91 -10.66 -32.05
N SER A 896 -40.82 -11.34 -31.68
CA SER A 896 -40.50 -11.63 -30.28
C SER A 896 -39.69 -10.52 -29.60
N LYS A 897 -39.23 -9.53 -30.36
CA LYS A 897 -38.35 -8.44 -29.90
C LYS A 897 -38.97 -7.06 -30.06
N ILE A 898 -40.11 -6.96 -30.76
CA ILE A 898 -40.86 -5.72 -30.94
C ILE A 898 -42.29 -5.85 -30.42
N SER A 899 -42.77 -4.84 -29.70
CA SER A 899 -44.18 -4.72 -29.30
C SER A 899 -44.82 -3.48 -29.92
N LEU A 900 -45.94 -3.67 -30.61
CA LEU A 900 -46.66 -2.64 -31.39
C LEU A 900 -48.14 -2.50 -31.00
N ALA A 901 -48.61 -3.31 -30.04
CA ALA A 901 -50.03 -3.41 -29.70
C ALA A 901 -50.63 -2.05 -29.33
N GLY A 902 -51.91 -1.83 -29.62
CA GLY A 902 -52.62 -0.58 -29.25
C GLY A 902 -52.45 0.60 -30.22
N ASN A 903 -51.52 0.55 -31.18
CA ASN A 903 -51.40 1.56 -32.24
C ASN A 903 -52.37 1.26 -33.40
N LYS A 904 -53.42 2.07 -33.55
CA LYS A 904 -54.56 1.76 -34.46
C LYS A 904 -54.29 2.01 -35.93
N ASP A 905 -53.37 2.94 -36.25
CA ASP A 905 -53.13 3.42 -37.62
C ASP A 905 -51.85 2.83 -38.24
N LEU A 906 -51.23 1.83 -37.58
CA LEU A 906 -50.11 1.07 -38.13
C LEU A 906 -50.59 0.01 -39.13
N CYS A 907 -49.91 -0.07 -40.27
CA CYS A 907 -50.19 -1.01 -41.34
C CYS A 907 -48.92 -1.77 -41.77
N GLY A 908 -49.07 -2.88 -42.49
CA GLY A 908 -47.99 -3.72 -42.97
C GLY A 908 -48.14 -5.19 -42.59
N ARG A 909 -47.23 -6.02 -43.11
CA ARG A 909 -47.28 -7.50 -42.99
C ARG A 909 -47.32 -7.98 -41.53
N ILE A 910 -46.69 -7.25 -40.63
CA ILE A 910 -46.59 -7.58 -39.19
C ILE A 910 -47.88 -7.26 -38.43
N THR A 911 -48.62 -6.21 -38.83
CA THR A 911 -49.91 -5.86 -38.21
C THR A 911 -51.12 -6.51 -38.90
N GLY A 912 -50.89 -7.21 -40.02
CA GLY A 912 -51.95 -7.89 -40.77
C GLY A 912 -52.87 -6.96 -41.57
N LEU A 913 -52.52 -5.67 -41.69
CA LEU A 913 -53.32 -4.63 -42.32
C LEU A 913 -52.63 -4.11 -43.60
N ASP A 914 -53.35 -3.99 -44.72
CA ASP A 914 -52.79 -3.45 -45.97
C ASP A 914 -52.65 -1.92 -45.91
N CYS A 915 -51.43 -1.41 -46.15
CA CYS A 915 -51.17 0.03 -46.26
C CYS A 915 -51.78 0.61 -47.55
N ARG A 916 -53.00 1.11 -47.49
CA ARG A 916 -53.59 1.88 -48.60
C ARG A 916 -53.09 3.32 -48.55
N ILE A 917 -52.24 3.69 -49.51
CA ILE A 917 -51.82 5.07 -49.75
C ILE A 917 -53.08 5.87 -50.13
N LYS A 918 -53.58 6.74 -49.24
CA LYS A 918 -54.51 7.79 -49.64
C LYS A 918 -53.69 8.96 -50.18
N SER A 919 -53.59 9.07 -51.50
CA SER A 919 -53.25 10.34 -52.12
C SER A 919 -54.41 11.30 -51.84
N PHE A 920 -54.14 12.38 -51.13
CA PHE A 920 -55.09 13.48 -50.99
C PHE A 920 -55.20 14.19 -52.34
N ASP A 921 -56.14 13.74 -53.16
CA ASP A 921 -56.60 14.50 -54.31
C ASP A 921 -57.69 15.46 -53.82
N LYS A 922 -57.47 16.76 -54.03
CA LYS A 922 -58.44 17.81 -53.76
C LYS A 922 -59.57 17.70 -54.77
N SER A 923 -60.72 17.15 -54.37
CA SER A 923 -62.02 17.62 -54.88
C SER A 923 -63.23 17.03 -54.16
N ASN A 924 -64.18 17.93 -53.90
CA ASN A 924 -65.62 17.73 -53.69
C ASN A 924 -66.07 17.16 -52.33
N PHE A 925 -66.50 18.02 -51.41
CA PHE A 925 -67.87 18.53 -51.23
C PHE A 925 -68.90 17.47 -50.82
N LEU A 926 -69.24 17.55 -49.53
CA LEU A 926 -70.54 17.38 -48.88
C LEU A 926 -71.58 16.51 -49.59
N ASN A 927 -72.04 15.48 -48.87
CA ASN A 927 -73.47 15.24 -48.81
C ASN A 927 -73.93 14.90 -47.38
N ALA A 928 -75.01 15.59 -47.02
CA ALA A 928 -75.80 15.43 -45.81
C ALA A 928 -76.30 13.99 -45.66
N TRP A 929 -76.86 13.68 -44.47
CA TRP A 929 -77.47 12.42 -43.98
C TRP A 929 -76.78 11.80 -42.75
N GLY A 930 -75.67 12.37 -42.26
CA GLY A 930 -75.00 11.93 -41.03
C GLY A 930 -75.45 12.59 -39.71
N LEU A 931 -76.47 13.46 -39.73
CA LEU A 931 -76.85 14.29 -38.57
C LEU A 931 -78.13 13.86 -37.83
N ALA A 932 -78.76 12.74 -38.21
CA ALA A 932 -79.92 12.20 -37.50
C ALA A 932 -79.60 11.08 -36.49
N GLY A 933 -78.36 10.56 -36.47
CA GLY A 933 -77.96 9.43 -35.61
C GLY A 933 -77.40 9.81 -34.22
N ILE A 934 -77.11 11.09 -33.99
CA ILE A 934 -76.33 11.54 -32.82
C ILE A 934 -77.20 11.76 -31.57
N ALA A 935 -78.53 11.86 -31.69
CA ALA A 935 -79.41 12.14 -30.56
C ALA A 935 -79.83 10.90 -29.74
N VAL A 936 -79.73 9.68 -30.28
CA VAL A 936 -80.16 8.44 -29.59
C VAL A 936 -78.97 7.70 -28.92
N GLY A 937 -77.74 7.91 -29.39
CA GLY A 937 -76.54 7.30 -28.83
C GLY A 937 -76.10 7.88 -27.47
N CYS A 938 -76.41 9.14 -27.19
CA CYS A 938 -75.93 9.82 -25.98
C CYS A 938 -76.66 9.42 -24.67
N MET A 939 -77.83 8.76 -24.75
CA MET A 939 -78.56 8.29 -23.55
C MET A 939 -78.20 6.87 -23.10
N ILE A 940 -77.56 6.06 -23.95
CA ILE A 940 -77.19 4.66 -23.62
C ILE A 940 -75.78 4.61 -22.98
N VAL A 941 -74.91 5.55 -23.32
CA VAL A 941 -73.53 5.63 -22.79
C VAL A 941 -73.48 6.12 -21.34
N THR A 942 -74.40 7.00 -20.92
CA THR A 942 -74.42 7.54 -19.55
C THR A 942 -74.94 6.55 -18.50
N LEU A 943 -75.85 5.64 -18.86
CA LEU A 943 -76.34 4.57 -17.97
C LEU A 943 -75.37 3.38 -17.86
N SER A 944 -74.55 3.15 -18.89
CA SER A 944 -73.54 2.07 -18.91
C SER A 944 -72.33 2.40 -18.01
N ILE A 945 -71.93 3.67 -17.94
CA ILE A 945 -70.80 4.13 -17.13
C ILE A 945 -71.15 4.10 -15.62
N ALA A 946 -72.39 4.40 -15.25
CA ALA A 946 -72.84 4.35 -13.85
C ALA A 946 -72.96 2.92 -13.27
N PHE A 947 -73.24 1.91 -14.12
CA PHE A 947 -73.33 0.51 -13.70
C PHE A 947 -71.95 -0.14 -13.50
N VAL A 948 -70.95 0.25 -14.29
CA VAL A 948 -69.56 -0.25 -14.19
C VAL A 948 -68.85 0.34 -12.97
N LEU A 949 -69.04 1.63 -12.68
CA LEU A 949 -68.48 2.28 -11.48
C LEU A 949 -69.01 1.68 -10.16
N ARG A 950 -70.25 1.17 -10.14
CA ARG A 950 -70.82 0.50 -8.96
C ARG A 950 -70.31 -0.94 -8.77
N LYS A 951 -69.85 -1.60 -9.84
CA LYS A 951 -69.29 -2.96 -9.80
C LYS A 951 -67.80 -2.97 -9.42
N TRP A 952 -67.08 -1.89 -9.72
CA TRP A 952 -65.65 -1.75 -9.45
C TRP A 952 -65.35 -1.42 -7.98
N ILE A 953 -66.26 -0.73 -7.28
CA ILE A 953 -66.11 -0.39 -5.84
C ILE A 953 -66.33 -1.60 -4.90
N LEU A 954 -66.83 -2.74 -5.39
CA LEU A 954 -67.19 -3.90 -4.54
C LEU A 954 -66.41 -5.19 -4.82
N LYS A 955 -65.35 -5.16 -5.65
CA LYS A 955 -64.60 -6.38 -5.99
C LYS A 955 -63.09 -6.16 -5.92
N ASP A 956 -62.63 -5.78 -4.74
CA ASP A 956 -61.21 -5.85 -4.40
C ASP A 956 -61.01 -6.94 -3.33
N SER A 957 -60.71 -8.16 -3.79
CA SER A 957 -60.08 -9.26 -3.05
C SER A 957 -60.04 -10.53 -3.92
N ARG A 958 -58.82 -10.95 -4.25
CA ARG A 958 -58.38 -12.30 -4.68
C ARG A 958 -58.75 -12.79 -6.10
N GLN A 959 -57.80 -12.65 -7.04
CA GLN A 959 -57.16 -13.73 -7.82
C GLN A 959 -56.20 -13.11 -8.87
N GLY A 960 -54.97 -13.65 -8.96
CA GLY A 960 -53.84 -13.10 -9.73
C GLY A 960 -53.89 -13.35 -11.24
N ASP A 961 -53.23 -12.44 -11.97
CA ASP A 961 -53.21 -12.31 -13.43
C ASP A 961 -52.02 -13.09 -14.06
N PRO A 962 -52.17 -13.73 -15.23
CA PRO A 962 -51.08 -14.52 -15.86
C PRO A 962 -49.87 -13.69 -16.34
N GLU A 963 -50.01 -12.38 -16.53
CA GLU A 963 -48.90 -11.47 -16.89
C GLU A 963 -47.93 -11.26 -15.70
N GLU A 964 -48.39 -11.45 -14.47
CA GLU A 964 -47.57 -11.36 -13.26
C GLU A 964 -46.59 -12.55 -13.12
N ILE A 965 -46.74 -13.60 -13.92
CA ILE A 965 -45.88 -14.81 -13.89
C ILE A 965 -44.68 -14.68 -14.84
N GLU A 966 -44.82 -13.94 -15.96
CA GLU A 966 -43.67 -13.60 -16.82
C GLU A 966 -42.88 -12.41 -16.28
N GLU A 967 -43.57 -11.42 -15.69
CA GLU A 967 -42.92 -10.30 -14.99
C GLU A 967 -42.17 -10.79 -13.73
N ARG A 968 -42.66 -11.81 -13.01
CA ARG A 968 -41.90 -12.45 -11.91
C ARG A 968 -40.73 -13.32 -12.40
N LYS A 969 -40.78 -13.88 -13.62
CA LYS A 969 -39.64 -14.62 -14.21
C LYS A 969 -38.56 -13.68 -14.76
N LEU A 970 -38.94 -12.50 -15.23
CA LEU A 970 -38.02 -11.45 -15.70
C LEU A 970 -37.48 -10.59 -14.55
N ASN A 971 -38.30 -10.27 -13.55
CA ASN A 971 -37.87 -9.67 -12.29
C ASN A 971 -37.01 -10.65 -11.47
N SER A 972 -37.21 -11.98 -11.57
CA SER A 972 -36.26 -12.97 -11.06
C SER A 972 -34.91 -12.96 -11.79
N PHE A 973 -34.84 -12.46 -13.02
CA PHE A 973 -33.63 -12.39 -13.85
C PHE A 973 -32.91 -11.03 -13.68
N LEU A 974 -33.67 -9.96 -13.41
CA LEU A 974 -33.19 -8.63 -13.02
C LEU A 974 -32.79 -8.58 -11.54
N ASP A 975 -33.55 -9.20 -10.64
CA ASP A 975 -33.17 -9.38 -9.23
C ASP A 975 -31.92 -10.26 -9.13
N GLN A 976 -31.73 -11.27 -9.98
CA GLN A 976 -30.48 -12.04 -9.98
C GLN A 976 -29.26 -11.20 -10.39
N ASN A 977 -29.39 -10.24 -11.32
CA ASN A 977 -28.28 -9.39 -11.74
C ASN A 977 -28.07 -8.14 -10.84
N LEU A 978 -29.09 -7.68 -10.12
CA LEU A 978 -28.98 -6.65 -9.09
C LEU A 978 -28.51 -7.22 -7.74
N TYR A 979 -28.85 -8.49 -7.40
CA TYR A 979 -28.24 -9.23 -6.29
C TYR A 979 -26.75 -9.53 -6.52
N PHE A 980 -26.29 -9.56 -7.78
CA PHE A 980 -24.86 -9.75 -8.09
C PHE A 980 -23.98 -8.54 -7.72
N LEU A 981 -24.56 -7.39 -7.37
CA LEU A 981 -23.83 -6.23 -6.83
C LEU A 981 -23.89 -6.10 -5.30
N SER A 982 -24.71 -6.91 -4.61
CA SER A 982 -24.86 -6.87 -3.15
C SER A 982 -24.54 -8.18 -2.43
N SER A 983 -24.37 -9.30 -3.15
CA SER A 983 -24.05 -10.60 -2.55
C SER A 983 -22.85 -11.29 -3.22
N SER A 984 -21.66 -10.97 -2.73
CA SER A 984 -20.48 -11.83 -2.84
C SER A 984 -19.92 -12.09 -1.44
N SER A 985 -20.54 -13.01 -0.71
CA SER A 985 -19.97 -13.66 0.48
C SER A 985 -19.47 -15.06 0.08
N SER A 986 -18.21 -15.13 -0.35
CA SER A 986 -17.25 -16.20 -0.01
C SER A 986 -15.92 -15.93 -0.73
N SER A 987 -14.86 -15.82 0.08
CA SER A 987 -13.44 -15.88 -0.28
C SER A 987 -13.00 -15.16 -1.57
N ARG A 988 -12.84 -13.84 -1.49
CA ARG A 988 -11.76 -13.09 -2.16
C ARG A 988 -11.68 -11.71 -1.51
N SER A 989 -10.53 -11.45 -0.89
CA SER A 989 -10.07 -10.17 -0.35
C SER A 989 -10.89 -8.95 -0.83
N LYS A 990 -11.69 -8.35 0.06
CA LYS A 990 -12.21 -6.99 -0.12
C LYS A 990 -11.02 -6.04 0.01
N GLU A 991 -10.47 -5.59 -1.12
CA GLU A 991 -9.61 -4.40 -1.12
C GLU A 991 -10.49 -3.15 -0.88
N PRO A 992 -10.01 -2.16 -0.10
CA PRO A 992 -10.69 -0.87 0.03
C PRO A 992 -10.70 -0.17 -1.33
N LEU A 993 -11.75 0.63 -1.58
CA LEU A 993 -12.04 1.41 -2.79
C LEU A 993 -10.77 1.93 -3.52
N LYS A 994 -10.29 1.16 -4.50
CA LYS A 994 -9.30 1.60 -5.49
C LYS A 994 -10.00 2.29 -6.65
N VAL A 995 -9.49 3.47 -6.97
CA VAL A 995 -9.64 4.19 -8.25
C VAL A 995 -9.61 3.22 -9.43
N GLU A 996 -10.46 3.45 -10.42
CA GLU A 996 -10.60 2.67 -11.67
C GLU A 996 -9.25 2.15 -12.21
N GLY A 997 -9.08 0.83 -12.12
CA GLY A 997 -7.94 0.08 -12.65
C GLY A 997 -8.31 -1.40 -12.69
N GLY A 998 -9.32 -1.76 -13.48
CA GLY A 998 -9.78 -3.14 -13.64
C GLY A 998 -8.70 -4.04 -14.27
N ASN A 999 -8.77 -5.33 -13.94
CA ASN A 999 -7.94 -6.40 -14.49
C ASN A 999 -7.98 -6.41 -16.04
N LEU A 1000 -6.99 -5.76 -16.65
CA LEU A 1000 -6.79 -5.63 -18.09
C LEU A 1000 -6.84 -7.01 -18.79
N VAL A 1001 -6.28 -8.05 -18.16
CA VAL A 1001 -6.24 -9.41 -18.71
C VAL A 1001 -7.64 -10.00 -18.86
N GLY A 1002 -8.51 -9.79 -17.87
CA GLY A 1002 -9.91 -10.22 -17.91
C GLY A 1002 -10.71 -9.50 -18.99
N TRP A 1003 -10.51 -8.19 -19.12
CA TRP A 1003 -11.15 -7.36 -20.15
C TRP A 1003 -10.72 -7.75 -21.57
N VAL A 1004 -9.41 -7.93 -21.79
CA VAL A 1004 -8.83 -8.41 -23.07
C VAL A 1004 -9.45 -9.75 -23.46
N PHE A 1005 -9.58 -10.68 -22.52
CA PHE A 1005 -10.16 -12.01 -22.78
C PHE A 1005 -11.63 -11.96 -23.18
N GLN A 1006 -12.41 -11.10 -22.52
CA GLN A 1006 -13.81 -10.90 -22.90
C GLN A 1006 -13.93 -10.32 -24.31
N LYS A 1007 -13.05 -9.38 -24.67
CA LYS A 1007 -12.97 -8.83 -26.02
C LYS A 1007 -12.59 -9.88 -27.07
N ILE A 1008 -11.64 -10.78 -26.78
CA ILE A 1008 -11.27 -11.89 -27.66
C ILE A 1008 -12.43 -12.89 -27.82
N LYS A 1009 -13.13 -13.26 -26.74
CA LYS A 1009 -14.29 -14.20 -26.79
C LYS A 1009 -15.48 -13.66 -27.59
N LYS A 1010 -15.58 -12.34 -27.75
CA LYS A 1010 -16.63 -11.67 -28.53
C LYS A 1010 -16.19 -11.35 -29.97
N ASP A 1011 -15.07 -11.90 -30.45
CA ASP A 1011 -14.44 -11.57 -31.75
C ASP A 1011 -14.09 -10.07 -31.93
N GLN A 1012 -13.88 -9.36 -30.82
CA GLN A 1012 -13.54 -7.93 -30.77
C GLN A 1012 -12.07 -7.69 -30.39
N ALA A 1013 -11.16 -8.61 -30.73
CA ALA A 1013 -9.76 -8.54 -30.31
C ALA A 1013 -9.00 -7.29 -30.83
N ALA A 1014 -9.47 -6.68 -31.92
CA ALA A 1014 -8.91 -5.45 -32.48
C ALA A 1014 -9.15 -4.22 -31.59
N ASP A 1015 -10.22 -4.21 -30.79
CA ASP A 1015 -10.57 -3.12 -29.88
C ASP A 1015 -9.60 -2.98 -28.70
N VAL A 1016 -8.80 -4.02 -28.48
CA VAL A 1016 -7.79 -4.08 -27.41
C VAL A 1016 -6.47 -3.46 -27.88
N LEU A 1017 -6.29 -3.32 -29.20
CA LEU A 1017 -5.08 -2.73 -29.78
C LEU A 1017 -5.21 -1.22 -29.83
N ASP A 1018 -4.13 -0.52 -29.50
CA ASP A 1018 -4.08 0.94 -29.61
C ASP A 1018 -4.35 1.37 -31.06
N PRO A 1019 -5.41 2.15 -31.33
CA PRO A 1019 -5.79 2.52 -32.68
C PRO A 1019 -4.75 3.41 -33.36
N THR A 1020 -3.92 4.13 -32.58
CA THR A 1020 -2.96 5.15 -33.03
C THR A 1020 -1.51 4.68 -33.11
N ALA A 1021 -1.16 3.54 -32.50
CA ALA A 1021 0.24 3.15 -32.29
C ALA A 1021 0.82 2.11 -33.28
N LEU A 1022 0.05 1.56 -34.24
CA LEU A 1022 0.50 0.40 -35.04
C LEU A 1022 0.15 0.50 -36.54
N SER A 1023 1.08 0.06 -37.41
CA SER A 1023 0.82 -0.19 -38.84
C SER A 1023 -0.12 -1.38 -39.06
N ALA A 1024 -0.76 -1.49 -40.23
CA ALA A 1024 -1.69 -2.57 -40.55
C ALA A 1024 -1.08 -3.97 -40.33
N ASP A 1025 0.16 -4.19 -40.76
CA ASP A 1025 0.86 -5.47 -40.61
C ASP A 1025 1.16 -5.79 -39.14
N SER A 1026 1.53 -4.77 -38.35
CA SER A 1026 1.79 -4.91 -36.91
C SER A 1026 0.51 -5.23 -36.13
N LYS A 1027 -0.65 -4.69 -36.56
CA LYS A 1027 -1.96 -5.00 -35.95
C LYS A 1027 -2.31 -6.47 -36.15
N GLN A 1028 -2.07 -7.01 -37.34
CA GLN A 1028 -2.37 -8.41 -37.65
C GLN A 1028 -1.47 -9.38 -36.87
N MET A 1029 -0.17 -9.09 -36.75
CA MET A 1029 0.73 -9.88 -35.88
C MET A 1029 0.31 -9.83 -34.41
N MET A 1030 -0.08 -8.66 -33.89
CA MET A 1030 -0.51 -8.50 -32.50
C MET A 1030 -1.82 -9.25 -32.20
N LEU A 1031 -2.75 -9.31 -33.15
CA LEU A 1031 -3.96 -10.14 -33.04
C LEU A 1031 -3.63 -11.63 -32.96
N GLN A 1032 -2.67 -12.11 -33.76
CA GLN A 1032 -2.21 -13.50 -33.72
C GLN A 1032 -1.52 -13.84 -32.38
N VAL A 1033 -0.75 -12.90 -31.82
CA VAL A 1033 -0.14 -13.05 -30.48
C VAL A 1033 -1.21 -13.12 -29.38
N LEU A 1034 -2.25 -12.27 -29.45
CA LEU A 1034 -3.36 -12.28 -28.50
C LEU A 1034 -4.14 -13.60 -28.53
N GLN A 1035 -4.31 -14.21 -29.71
CA GLN A 1035 -4.92 -15.53 -29.85
C GLN A 1035 -4.07 -16.62 -29.20
N ILE A 1036 -2.74 -16.60 -29.37
CA ILE A 1036 -1.84 -17.56 -28.70
C ILE A 1036 -1.91 -17.39 -27.17
N ALA A 1037 -1.90 -16.15 -26.69
CA ALA A 1037 -2.04 -15.84 -25.27
C ALA A 1037 -3.37 -16.37 -24.69
N ALA A 1038 -4.46 -16.30 -25.45
CA ALA A 1038 -5.76 -16.83 -25.03
C ALA A 1038 -5.76 -18.36 -24.85
N VAL A 1039 -5.02 -19.11 -25.68
CA VAL A 1039 -4.90 -20.56 -25.54
C VAL A 1039 -3.99 -20.94 -24.35
N CYS A 1040 -2.93 -20.17 -24.10
CA CYS A 1040 -2.04 -20.35 -22.95
C CYS A 1040 -2.74 -20.17 -21.60
N LEU A 1041 -3.74 -19.30 -21.55
CA LEU A 1041 -4.48 -18.94 -20.35
C LEU A 1041 -5.84 -19.64 -20.25
N SER A 1042 -6.07 -20.73 -20.99
CA SER A 1042 -7.32 -21.49 -20.94
C SER A 1042 -7.68 -21.93 -19.52
N ASP A 1043 -8.95 -21.77 -19.12
CA ASP A 1043 -9.48 -22.21 -17.82
C ASP A 1043 -9.41 -23.74 -17.63
N ASN A 1044 -9.21 -24.49 -18.72
CA ASN A 1044 -8.95 -25.93 -18.69
C ASN A 1044 -7.44 -26.20 -18.83
N PRO A 1045 -6.73 -26.62 -17.74
CA PRO A 1045 -5.29 -26.81 -17.75
C PRO A 1045 -4.80 -27.80 -18.81
N ALA A 1046 -5.60 -28.81 -19.17
CA ALA A 1046 -5.25 -29.82 -20.17
C ALA A 1046 -5.22 -29.27 -21.61
N LYS A 1047 -5.84 -28.11 -21.87
CA LYS A 1047 -5.85 -27.45 -23.18
C LYS A 1047 -4.72 -26.43 -23.36
N ARG A 1048 -3.96 -26.13 -22.30
CA ARG A 1048 -2.85 -25.18 -22.36
C ARG A 1048 -1.67 -25.80 -23.15
N PRO A 1049 -1.12 -25.11 -24.16
CA PRO A 1049 0.01 -25.62 -24.92
C PRO A 1049 1.28 -25.64 -24.08
N THR A 1050 2.11 -26.67 -24.26
CA THR A 1050 3.48 -26.70 -23.74
C THR A 1050 4.30 -25.53 -24.30
N MET A 1051 5.31 -25.04 -23.57
CA MET A 1051 6.18 -23.94 -24.04
C MET A 1051 6.83 -24.20 -25.41
N LEU A 1052 7.15 -25.46 -25.74
CA LEU A 1052 7.66 -25.83 -27.06
C LEU A 1052 6.62 -25.60 -28.19
N LYS A 1053 5.33 -25.81 -27.90
CA LYS A 1053 4.22 -25.49 -28.81
C LYS A 1053 3.99 -23.99 -28.92
N VAL A 1054 4.07 -23.26 -27.81
CA VAL A 1054 3.99 -21.78 -27.81
C VAL A 1054 5.12 -21.17 -28.64
N LEU A 1055 6.36 -21.67 -28.49
CA LEU A 1055 7.49 -21.25 -29.31
C LEU A 1055 7.28 -21.52 -30.80
N LYS A 1056 6.65 -22.65 -31.16
CA LYS A 1056 6.27 -22.94 -32.56
C LYS A 1056 5.19 -21.98 -33.07
N PHE A 1057 4.18 -21.67 -32.26
CA PHE A 1057 3.13 -20.71 -32.62
C PHE A 1057 3.71 -19.30 -32.84
N LEU A 1058 4.61 -18.85 -31.96
CA LEU A 1058 5.27 -17.54 -32.08
C LEU A 1058 6.27 -17.47 -33.26
N LYS A 1059 6.98 -18.57 -33.58
CA LYS A 1059 7.84 -18.63 -34.77
C LYS A 1059 7.04 -18.55 -36.08
N GLY A 1060 5.84 -19.12 -36.11
CA GLY A 1060 4.94 -19.04 -37.28
C GLY A 1060 4.41 -17.63 -37.58
N ILE A 1061 4.49 -16.69 -36.64
CA ILE A 1061 4.09 -15.27 -36.84
C ILE A 1061 5.20 -14.47 -37.54
N LYS A 1062 6.46 -14.96 -37.58
CA LYS A 1062 7.63 -14.20 -38.05
C LYS A 1062 8.09 -14.48 -39.49
N ASP A 1063 7.45 -15.40 -40.20
CA ASP A 1063 7.85 -15.83 -41.55
C ASP A 1063 6.83 -15.46 -42.67
N GLU A 1064 5.92 -14.49 -42.43
CA GLU A 1064 5.10 -13.85 -43.48
C GLU A 1064 5.44 -12.37 -43.66
#